data_AF-A0A8J4WHN5-F1
#
_entry.id   AF-A0A8J4WHN5-F1
#
_cell.length_a   1.000
_cell.length_b   1.000
_cell.length_c   1.000
_cell.angle_alpha   90.00
_cell.angle_beta   90.00
_cell.angle_gamma   90.00
#
_symmetry.space_group_name_H-M   'P 1'
#
loop_
_entity.id
_entity.type
_entity.pdbx_description
1 polymer ?
#
loop_
_entity_poly.entity_id
_entity_poly.type
_entity_poly.pdbx_seq_one_letter_code
_entity_poly.pdbx_strand_id
1 'polypeptide(L)'
;MTVRPNLCVSAPGKVLLVGGYLVLDEQYSGLVLSSTARFYSQVAAKPWGDKELESVGLESCRLFPLTVESQQFSQSIDGWVEESWDGRFRFQLREESDRNSYIEETVLCAINGIAGLKAFETNNTFQQLADEKIGVHVALRGDNDFYSQAQRLQAANQPLRRANVEALELFLPPMMEERGKGKLVALKTGMGSSAALVTSLVAALTAFFLPTISLDKRQEDLELVHNLAQLSHCYVQRKIGSGFDVSAACFGSQSYTRFPASILNVFTSEDALTSRDIGSCITNRALWNTSSRVNPFRLPATFHMMMGDVSSGSATVSMVRQVLTWKKENPDHTLRVMTALHEQNKKVEQRFADLCKLEDTCSAPVNWKIMATQSREKWSDTDATIGAVLLRIHEAFSRVRELLREMGTSAGVPIEPPEQTEILEATLAIPGVLTAGVPGDVMSKRRLHGGDEKKGLKANRTHNEAVRLERDQPKEFAILGLRFATESWAGMKTTNEDRHVTSVEHFPDELQVLEDQLTVAIAEMQREVKQIDAEEIIRRVDRQNWCNKHHNHFLKAFSEGFERVDTQLMQKNPTQDGSTALLIWFIAGEVETGTGAEDKQSAGELSFYTVNVGDCRAVVCRGGRGVPLTSDHKPDRPDERQRIEKAGGFVGKLAGISRVYSAAGAGLALQQGSSKYLAVSRAFGDRALKVPTPLVSYEPEVKRFQVEDDDLFLVLGCDGIWDVLTEQEVVDIALPHFHDAKAAADAIVKAAYQKNSADNLTATVVQFGWKSKAQIQQAVAKSTTDSLANTGEEEEEIDMFNV
;
A
#
# COMPACT_ATOMS: atom_id res chain seq x y z
N MET A 1 5.45 30.50 33.11
CA MET A 1 5.20 30.15 31.70
C MET A 1 6.18 30.81 30.77
N THR A 2 7.31 30.14 30.56
CA THR A 2 8.30 30.47 29.55
C THR A 2 7.82 30.05 28.16
N VAL A 3 6.85 29.14 28.05
CA VAL A 3 6.21 28.69 26.79
C VAL A 3 5.01 29.56 26.41
N ARG A 4 4.65 29.59 25.11
CA ARG A 4 3.45 30.32 24.63
C ARG A 4 2.18 29.58 25.04
N PRO A 5 1.24 30.20 25.77
CA PRO A 5 0.11 29.48 26.39
C PRO A 5 -0.84 28.86 25.36
N ASN A 6 -1.06 29.55 24.23
CA ASN A 6 -1.81 29.06 23.08
C ASN A 6 -1.12 29.56 21.82
N LEU A 7 -0.80 28.64 20.91
CA LEU A 7 -0.17 28.94 19.63
C LEU A 7 -0.90 28.17 18.53
N CYS A 8 -1.28 28.84 17.45
CA CYS A 8 -1.79 28.18 16.26
C CYS A 8 -0.87 28.50 15.09
N VAL A 9 -0.43 27.47 14.38
CA VAL A 9 0.34 27.60 13.14
C VAL A 9 -0.38 26.87 12.04
N SER A 10 -0.37 27.43 10.83
CA SER A 10 -0.96 26.79 9.65
C SER A 10 0.05 26.66 8.51
N ALA A 11 -0.12 25.63 7.68
CA ALA A 11 0.66 25.42 6.48
C ALA A 11 -0.26 25.22 5.27
N PRO A 12 0.04 25.81 4.10
CA PRO A 12 -0.79 25.65 2.90
C PRO A 12 -0.63 24.28 2.25
N GLY A 13 -1.68 23.85 1.54
CA GLY A 13 -1.56 22.82 0.51
C GLY A 13 -0.78 23.31 -0.71
N LYS A 14 -0.51 22.41 -1.65
CA LYS A 14 0.36 22.67 -2.81
C LYS A 14 -0.18 22.03 -4.08
N VAL A 15 0.15 22.63 -5.22
CA VAL A 15 -0.10 22.07 -6.56
C VAL A 15 1.14 22.29 -7.42
N LEU A 16 1.65 21.24 -8.02
CA LEU A 16 2.72 21.36 -9.01
C LEU A 16 2.15 21.82 -10.33
N LEU A 17 2.63 22.99 -10.79
CA LEU A 17 2.24 23.54 -12.08
C LEU A 17 3.03 22.89 -13.21
N VAL A 18 4.36 22.77 -13.05
CA VAL A 18 5.25 22.09 -14.01
C VAL A 18 6.46 21.44 -13.31
N GLY A 19 7.05 20.42 -13.93
CA GLY A 19 8.32 19.82 -13.47
C GLY A 19 8.21 18.69 -12.44
N GLY A 20 7.01 18.15 -12.18
CA GLY A 20 6.80 17.08 -11.18
C GLY A 20 7.66 15.82 -11.38
N TYR A 21 7.82 15.34 -12.62
CA TYR A 21 8.67 14.17 -12.90
C TYR A 21 10.17 14.50 -12.94
N LEU A 22 10.53 15.78 -13.05
CA LEU A 22 11.92 16.21 -13.16
C LEU A 22 12.56 16.48 -11.79
N VAL A 23 11.80 17.05 -10.86
CA VAL A 23 12.27 17.50 -9.53
C VAL A 23 12.79 16.37 -8.63
N LEU A 24 12.70 15.12 -9.07
CA LEU A 24 13.41 13.99 -8.44
C LEU A 24 14.93 14.08 -8.62
N ASP A 25 15.38 14.73 -9.68
CA ASP A 25 16.78 14.95 -9.99
C ASP A 25 17.22 16.34 -9.51
N GLU A 26 18.35 16.42 -8.83
CA GLU A 26 18.88 17.68 -8.28
C GLU A 26 19.27 18.69 -9.37
N GLN A 27 19.38 18.24 -10.62
CA GLN A 27 19.69 19.10 -11.77
C GLN A 27 18.49 19.92 -12.26
N TYR A 28 17.26 19.51 -11.93
CA TYR A 28 16.06 20.12 -12.48
C TYR A 28 15.23 20.79 -11.39
N SER A 29 14.55 21.88 -11.78
CA SER A 29 13.56 22.55 -10.94
C SER A 29 12.13 22.23 -11.37
N GLY A 30 11.23 22.28 -10.39
CA GLY A 30 9.78 22.29 -10.58
C GLY A 30 9.17 23.60 -10.08
N LEU A 31 8.04 23.96 -10.66
CA LEU A 31 7.26 25.14 -10.27
C LEU A 31 6.04 24.68 -9.48
N VAL A 32 5.95 25.12 -8.23
CA VAL A 32 4.89 24.74 -7.30
C VAL A 32 4.14 25.98 -6.82
N LEU A 33 2.82 25.87 -6.77
CA LEU A 33 1.93 26.89 -6.24
C LEU A 33 1.38 26.44 -4.90
N SER A 34 1.42 27.33 -3.92
CA SER A 34 0.68 27.15 -2.67
C SER A 34 -0.81 27.40 -2.92
N SER A 35 -1.64 26.52 -2.36
CA SER A 35 -3.10 26.64 -2.41
C SER A 35 -3.60 27.52 -1.26
N THR A 36 -4.87 27.93 -1.33
CA THR A 36 -5.54 28.61 -0.20
C THR A 36 -5.87 27.67 0.94
N ALA A 37 -6.00 26.36 0.69
CA ALA A 37 -6.29 25.35 1.71
C ALA A 37 -5.17 25.27 2.76
N ARG A 38 -5.54 25.19 4.04
CA ARG A 38 -4.65 25.24 5.20
C ARG A 38 -4.83 24.03 6.10
N PHE A 39 -3.69 23.54 6.62
CA PHE A 39 -3.64 22.60 7.73
C PHE A 39 -3.16 23.35 8.96
N TYR A 40 -3.93 23.29 10.04
CA TYR A 40 -3.75 23.99 11.30
C TYR A 40 -3.31 23.01 12.39
N SER A 41 -2.29 23.43 13.14
CA SER A 41 -1.84 22.78 14.36
C SER A 41 -1.88 23.81 15.49
N GLN A 42 -2.77 23.59 16.45
CA GLN A 42 -2.89 24.41 17.65
C GLN A 42 -2.25 23.70 18.84
N VAL A 43 -1.31 24.34 19.50
CA VAL A 43 -0.63 23.83 20.70
C VAL A 43 -1.05 24.68 21.90
N ALA A 44 -1.45 24.00 22.98
CA ALA A 44 -1.88 24.61 24.23
C ALA A 44 -1.18 23.95 25.42
N ALA A 45 -0.85 24.75 26.43
CA ALA A 45 -0.37 24.28 27.71
C ALA A 45 -1.56 23.94 28.63
N LYS A 46 -1.59 22.74 29.21
CA LYS A 46 -2.64 22.32 30.17
C LYS A 46 -2.01 21.81 31.47
N PRO A 47 -2.47 22.22 32.66
CA PRO A 47 -2.01 21.61 33.91
C PRO A 47 -2.30 20.10 33.95
N TRP A 48 -1.47 19.33 34.65
CA TRP A 48 -1.68 17.90 34.87
C TRP A 48 -2.99 17.65 35.63
N GLY A 49 -3.72 16.60 35.26
CA GLY A 49 -4.87 16.11 36.02
C GLY A 49 -4.46 15.13 37.12
N ASP A 50 -5.46 14.65 37.87
CA ASP A 50 -5.24 13.70 38.97
C ASP A 50 -4.61 12.37 38.48
N LYS A 51 -5.02 11.90 37.30
CA LYS A 51 -4.46 10.69 36.66
C LYS A 51 -2.98 10.83 36.33
N GLU A 52 -2.55 11.98 35.82
CA GLU A 52 -1.14 12.27 35.55
C GLU A 52 -0.32 12.23 36.85
N LEU A 53 -0.83 12.85 37.91
CA LEU A 53 -0.16 12.95 39.21
C LEU A 53 0.02 11.58 39.88
N GLU A 54 -0.96 10.67 39.73
CA GLU A 54 -0.89 9.29 40.25
C GLU A 54 0.09 8.41 39.47
N SER A 55 0.33 8.73 38.19
CA SER A 55 1.14 7.91 37.28
C SER A 55 2.65 8.15 37.37
N VAL A 56 3.10 9.18 38.10
CA VAL A 56 4.51 9.57 38.23
C VAL A 56 5.07 9.06 39.57
N GLY A 57 5.71 7.88 39.54
CA GLY A 57 6.45 7.32 40.67
C GLY A 57 7.84 7.95 40.86
N LEU A 58 8.49 7.69 42.00
CA LEU A 58 9.80 8.24 42.40
C LEU A 58 10.99 7.92 41.46
N GLU A 59 10.81 7.07 40.44
CA GLU A 59 11.85 6.63 39.50
C GLU A 59 11.46 6.81 38.01
N SER A 60 10.49 7.68 37.67
CA SER A 60 10.04 7.79 36.28
C SER A 60 10.90 8.74 35.43
N CYS A 61 11.39 8.28 34.29
CA CYS A 61 11.99 9.08 33.20
C CYS A 61 10.99 10.01 32.47
N ARG A 62 9.78 10.19 33.01
CA ARG A 62 8.67 10.94 32.40
C ARG A 62 8.84 12.43 32.64
N LEU A 63 8.79 13.21 31.56
CA LEU A 63 8.89 14.66 31.62
C LEU A 63 7.51 15.32 31.64
N PHE A 64 6.74 15.17 30.57
CA PHE A 64 5.39 15.75 30.49
C PHE A 64 4.50 14.92 29.56
N PRO A 65 3.18 14.92 29.80
CA PRO A 65 2.23 14.28 28.90
C PRO A 65 2.03 15.16 27.66
N LEU A 66 1.92 14.51 26.50
CA LEU A 66 1.62 15.14 25.23
C LEU A 66 0.46 14.40 24.56
N THR A 67 -0.60 15.13 24.24
CA THR A 67 -1.78 14.60 23.56
C THR A 67 -1.98 15.29 22.22
N VAL A 68 -2.11 14.52 21.14
CA VAL A 68 -2.45 15.01 19.80
C VAL A 68 -3.86 14.55 19.43
N GLU A 69 -4.79 15.48 19.30
CA GLU A 69 -6.17 15.23 18.92
C GLU A 69 -6.47 15.67 17.48
N SER A 70 -7.19 14.84 16.75
CA SER A 70 -7.75 15.17 15.45
C SER A 70 -9.22 14.77 15.38
N GLN A 71 -10.13 15.74 15.59
CA GLN A 71 -11.58 15.48 15.54
C GLN A 71 -12.03 15.02 14.15
N GLN A 72 -11.42 15.54 13.08
CA GLN A 72 -11.72 15.11 11.71
C GLN A 72 -11.50 13.62 11.47
N PHE A 73 -10.55 13.02 12.18
CA PHE A 73 -10.25 11.60 12.08
C PHE A 73 -10.79 10.80 13.27
N SER A 74 -11.45 11.45 14.24
CA SER A 74 -11.82 10.86 15.53
C SER A 74 -10.66 10.13 16.19
N GLN A 75 -9.47 10.75 16.17
CA GLN A 75 -8.24 10.19 16.72
C GLN A 75 -7.70 11.03 17.88
N SER A 76 -7.27 10.37 18.95
CA SER A 76 -6.59 10.95 20.10
C SER A 76 -5.35 10.13 20.46
N ILE A 77 -4.17 10.69 20.19
CA ILE A 77 -2.88 10.06 20.45
C ILE A 77 -2.32 10.66 21.74
N ASP A 78 -2.33 9.89 22.81
CA ASP A 78 -1.97 10.33 24.15
C ASP A 78 -0.74 9.58 24.67
N GLY A 79 0.26 10.32 25.14
CA GLY A 79 1.53 9.72 25.55
C GLY A 79 2.34 10.59 26.48
N TRP A 80 3.48 10.06 26.91
CA TRP A 80 4.48 10.74 27.70
C TRP A 80 5.72 11.02 26.86
N VAL A 81 6.25 12.23 26.99
CA VAL A 81 7.61 12.51 26.56
C VAL A 81 8.55 12.06 27.67
N GLU A 82 9.45 11.14 27.35
CA GLU A 82 10.38 10.54 28.31
C GLU A 82 11.84 10.76 27.87
N GLU A 83 12.74 10.99 28.82
CA GLU A 83 14.19 11.07 28.55
C GLU A 83 14.85 9.72 28.85
N SER A 84 15.47 9.13 27.84
CA SER A 84 16.24 7.91 27.95
C SER A 84 17.63 8.20 28.52
N TRP A 85 18.23 7.20 29.16
CA TRP A 85 19.57 7.26 29.74
C TRP A 85 20.70 7.55 28.73
N ASP A 86 20.44 7.37 27.44
CA ASP A 86 21.33 7.70 26.32
C ASP A 86 21.13 9.15 25.79
N GLY A 87 20.33 9.96 26.48
CA GLY A 87 20.04 11.36 26.14
C GLY A 87 19.01 11.55 25.02
N ARG A 88 18.28 10.49 24.64
CA ARG A 88 17.22 10.54 23.62
C ARG A 88 15.86 10.77 24.24
N PHE A 89 15.00 11.49 23.52
CA PHE A 89 13.61 11.64 23.91
C PHE A 89 12.75 10.59 23.22
N ARG A 90 11.82 9.99 23.97
CA ARG A 90 10.82 9.04 23.47
C ARG A 90 9.43 9.63 23.63
N PHE A 91 8.52 9.20 22.75
CA PHE A 91 7.10 9.46 22.91
C PHE A 91 6.40 8.13 23.21
N GLN A 92 6.21 7.85 24.50
CA GLN A 92 5.67 6.60 25.00
C GLN A 92 4.16 6.71 25.15
N LEU A 93 3.42 5.99 24.30
CA LEU A 93 1.96 6.03 24.33
C LEU A 93 1.37 5.39 25.58
N ARG A 94 0.23 5.92 26.03
CA ARG A 94 -0.60 5.34 27.08
C ARG A 94 -1.44 4.17 26.52
N GLU A 95 -1.88 3.26 27.40
CA GLU A 95 -2.60 2.04 27.01
C GLU A 95 -3.90 2.33 26.23
N GLU A 96 -4.62 3.41 26.56
CA GLU A 96 -5.87 3.80 25.90
C GLU A 96 -5.67 4.73 24.69
N SER A 97 -4.43 5.00 24.28
CA SER A 97 -4.14 5.90 23.15
C SER A 97 -4.42 5.24 21.81
N ASP A 98 -4.97 6.02 20.86
CA ASP A 98 -4.95 5.64 19.46
C ASP A 98 -3.51 5.52 18.93
N ARG A 99 -3.31 4.64 17.96
CA ARG A 99 -2.03 4.48 17.25
C ARG A 99 -2.08 5.15 15.89
N ASN A 100 -1.08 5.98 15.62
CA ASN A 100 -0.85 6.58 14.32
C ASN A 100 0.66 6.84 14.15
N SER A 101 1.36 5.87 13.55
CA SER A 101 2.81 5.96 13.36
C SER A 101 3.25 7.23 12.62
N TYR A 102 2.41 7.79 11.76
CA TYR A 102 2.71 9.01 11.04
C TYR A 102 2.84 10.22 11.98
N ILE A 103 1.93 10.35 12.94
CA ILE A 103 1.98 11.43 13.95
C ILE A 103 3.02 11.10 15.02
N GLU A 104 3.05 9.87 15.53
CA GLU A 104 4.00 9.41 16.56
C GLU A 104 5.45 9.72 16.14
N GLU A 105 5.85 9.28 14.94
CA GLU A 105 7.20 9.49 14.42
C GLU A 105 7.49 10.97 14.09
N THR A 106 6.48 11.73 13.68
CA THR A 106 6.62 13.18 13.45
C THR A 106 6.91 13.91 14.76
N VAL A 107 6.12 13.62 15.81
CA VAL A 107 6.30 14.19 17.15
C VAL A 107 7.67 13.80 17.71
N LEU A 108 8.05 12.53 17.61
CA LEU A 108 9.33 12.03 18.07
C LEU A 108 10.51 12.75 17.39
N CYS A 109 10.47 12.88 16.06
CA CYS A 109 11.51 13.56 15.30
C CYS A 109 11.56 15.06 15.63
N ALA A 110 10.40 15.72 15.78
CA ALA A 110 10.32 17.12 16.17
C ALA A 110 10.91 17.38 17.55
N ILE A 111 10.54 16.57 18.56
CA ILE A 111 11.02 16.69 19.94
C ILE A 111 12.54 16.54 20.01
N ASN A 112 13.09 15.47 19.40
CA ASN A 112 14.54 15.26 19.39
C ASN A 112 15.26 16.36 18.59
N GLY A 113 14.68 16.84 17.49
CA GLY A 113 15.25 17.94 16.72
C GLY A 113 15.26 19.27 17.47
N ILE A 114 14.20 19.57 18.23
CA ILE A 114 14.13 20.75 19.10
C ILE A 114 15.16 20.64 20.21
N ALA A 115 15.24 19.48 20.88
CA ALA A 115 16.20 19.25 21.95
C ALA A 115 17.66 19.32 21.49
N GLY A 116 17.92 19.05 20.21
CA GLY A 116 19.23 19.16 19.57
C GLY A 116 19.71 20.59 19.31
N LEU A 117 18.86 21.59 19.50
CA LEU A 117 19.21 22.98 19.20
C LEU A 117 19.91 23.64 20.38
N LYS A 118 20.96 24.41 20.09
CA LYS A 118 21.66 25.22 21.10
C LYS A 118 20.73 26.18 21.86
N ALA A 119 19.70 26.69 21.20
CA ALA A 119 18.68 27.53 21.85
C ALA A 119 17.90 26.78 22.94
N PHE A 120 17.72 25.47 22.78
CA PHE A 120 17.11 24.59 23.77
C PHE A 120 18.06 24.27 24.92
N GLU A 121 19.35 24.05 24.65
CA GLU A 121 20.37 23.82 25.70
C GLU A 121 20.38 24.96 26.73
N THR A 122 20.18 26.20 26.27
CA THR A 122 20.14 27.38 27.16
C THR A 122 18.81 27.57 27.89
N ASN A 123 17.74 26.91 27.44
CA ASN A 123 16.39 27.06 27.96
C ASN A 123 15.61 25.75 27.77
N ASN A 124 15.88 24.76 28.64
CA ASN A 124 15.25 23.44 28.58
C ASN A 124 13.78 23.53 28.97
N THR A 125 12.93 23.80 27.99
CA THR A 125 11.49 23.93 28.18
C THR A 125 10.82 22.61 28.54
N PHE A 126 11.44 21.46 28.24
CA PHE A 126 10.90 20.15 28.62
C PHE A 126 10.98 19.95 30.13
N GLN A 127 12.14 20.23 30.73
CA GLN A 127 12.30 20.14 32.19
C GLN A 127 11.39 21.15 32.91
N GLN A 128 11.25 22.36 32.36
CA GLN A 128 10.36 23.37 32.95
C GLN A 128 8.89 22.92 32.98
N LEU A 129 8.40 22.28 31.92
CA LEU A 129 7.04 21.73 31.89
C LEU A 129 6.87 20.59 32.90
N ALA A 130 7.89 19.77 33.10
CA ALA A 130 7.91 18.74 34.12
C ALA A 130 7.83 19.35 35.53
N ASP A 131 8.67 20.34 35.82
CA ASP A 131 8.73 21.03 37.11
C ASP A 131 7.43 21.79 37.43
N GLU A 132 6.85 22.47 36.42
CA GLU A 132 5.59 23.20 36.53
C GLU A 132 4.34 22.29 36.46
N LYS A 133 4.52 20.98 36.20
CA LYS A 133 3.43 20.00 36.00
C LYS A 133 2.42 20.44 34.94
N ILE A 134 2.96 20.79 33.77
CA ILE A 134 2.21 21.23 32.60
C ILE A 134 2.37 20.17 31.49
N GLY A 135 1.26 19.74 30.92
CA GLY A 135 1.17 18.92 29.72
C GLY A 135 0.98 19.75 28.46
N VAL A 136 1.22 19.11 27.32
CA VAL A 136 1.11 19.72 26.00
C VAL A 136 -0.05 19.10 25.25
N HIS A 137 -0.96 19.94 24.77
CA HIS A 137 -2.11 19.49 23.99
C HIS A 137 -2.06 20.08 22.59
N VAL A 138 -2.15 19.23 21.57
CA VAL A 138 -2.12 19.59 20.17
C VAL A 138 -3.45 19.25 19.53
N ALA A 139 -4.10 20.21 18.88
CA ALA A 139 -5.31 20.00 18.08
C ALA A 139 -4.99 20.19 16.58
N LEU A 140 -5.35 19.20 15.78
CA LEU A 140 -5.13 19.17 14.32
C LEU A 140 -6.44 19.40 13.55
N ARG A 141 -6.40 20.27 12.54
CA ARG A 141 -7.51 20.55 11.61
C ARG A 141 -6.96 20.83 10.21
N GLY A 142 -7.58 20.30 9.16
CA GLY A 142 -7.25 20.60 7.76
C GLY A 142 -8.50 20.95 6.97
N ASP A 143 -8.40 21.96 6.10
CA ASP A 143 -9.52 22.36 5.25
C ASP A 143 -10.07 21.20 4.42
N ASN A 144 -11.37 21.26 4.12
CA ASN A 144 -12.07 20.21 3.37
C ASN A 144 -11.42 19.92 2.02
N ASP A 145 -10.82 20.93 1.38
CA ASP A 145 -10.20 20.82 0.07
C ASP A 145 -9.08 19.76 0.00
N PHE A 146 -8.43 19.41 1.11
CA PHE A 146 -7.46 18.31 1.14
C PHE A 146 -8.07 16.94 0.82
N TYR A 147 -9.40 16.84 0.86
CA TYR A 147 -10.16 15.61 0.70
C TYR A 147 -11.32 15.78 -0.29
N SER A 148 -11.61 14.76 -1.08
CA SER A 148 -12.68 14.81 -2.06
C SER A 148 -14.04 15.00 -1.38
N GLN A 149 -14.86 15.90 -1.93
CA GLN A 149 -16.22 16.19 -1.47
C GLN A 149 -17.28 15.66 -2.44
N ALA A 150 -16.86 15.05 -3.56
CA ALA A 150 -17.77 14.59 -4.61
C ALA A 150 -18.83 13.62 -4.09
N GLN A 151 -18.42 12.57 -3.37
CA GLN A 151 -19.33 11.58 -2.81
C GLN A 151 -20.31 12.19 -1.80
N ARG A 152 -19.84 13.15 -0.99
CA ARG A 152 -20.68 13.84 0.01
C ARG A 152 -21.79 14.65 -0.66
N LEU A 153 -21.46 15.42 -1.70
CA LEU A 153 -22.46 16.19 -2.43
C LEU A 153 -23.44 15.28 -3.18
N GLN A 154 -22.94 14.19 -3.78
CA GLN A 154 -23.78 13.19 -4.44
C GLN A 154 -24.77 12.53 -3.47
N ALA A 155 -24.30 12.11 -2.29
CA ALA A 155 -25.17 11.54 -1.25
C ALA A 155 -26.24 12.55 -0.76
N ALA A 156 -25.93 13.84 -0.78
CA ALA A 156 -26.88 14.91 -0.48
C ALA A 156 -27.78 15.31 -1.67
N ASN A 157 -27.71 14.62 -2.82
CA ASN A 157 -28.37 14.97 -4.07
C ASN A 157 -28.09 16.42 -4.52
N GLN A 158 -26.90 16.93 -4.23
CA GLN A 158 -26.46 18.26 -4.62
C GLN A 158 -25.56 18.21 -5.87
N PRO A 159 -25.74 19.12 -6.85
CA PRO A 159 -24.86 19.22 -8.00
C PRO A 159 -23.39 19.49 -7.61
N LEU A 160 -22.43 18.91 -8.35
CA LEU A 160 -21.00 19.17 -8.20
C LEU A 160 -20.65 20.59 -8.70
N ARG A 161 -20.92 21.59 -7.88
CA ARG A 161 -20.68 23.01 -8.16
C ARG A 161 -19.87 23.63 -7.04
N ARG A 162 -18.99 24.57 -7.40
CA ARG A 162 -18.17 25.34 -6.45
C ARG A 162 -18.99 25.91 -5.29
N ALA A 163 -20.15 26.52 -5.59
CA ALA A 163 -21.02 27.10 -4.56
C ALA A 163 -21.53 26.08 -3.53
N ASN A 164 -21.74 24.82 -3.94
CA ASN A 164 -22.19 23.77 -3.03
C ASN A 164 -21.03 23.24 -2.17
N VAL A 165 -19.81 23.19 -2.73
CA VAL A 165 -18.59 22.87 -1.95
C VAL A 165 -18.30 23.96 -0.92
N GLU A 166 -18.41 25.24 -1.31
CA GLU A 166 -18.20 26.39 -0.42
C GLU A 166 -19.25 26.49 0.70
N ALA A 167 -20.43 25.90 0.50
CA ALA A 167 -21.51 25.88 1.50
C ALA A 167 -21.37 24.77 2.55
N LEU A 168 -20.40 23.85 2.39
CA LEU A 168 -20.15 22.79 3.38
C LEU A 168 -19.58 23.37 4.67
N GLU A 169 -19.93 22.72 5.79
CA GLU A 169 -19.31 23.03 7.08
C GLU A 169 -17.79 22.83 7.01
N LEU A 170 -17.02 23.67 7.71
CA LEU A 170 -15.57 23.59 7.72
C LEU A 170 -15.09 22.36 8.53
N PHE A 171 -13.94 21.81 8.13
CA PHE A 171 -13.25 20.71 8.83
C PHE A 171 -14.10 19.46 9.01
N LEU A 172 -14.83 19.06 7.97
CA LEU A 172 -15.59 17.82 7.99
C LEU A 172 -14.65 16.60 8.02
N PRO A 173 -15.10 15.48 8.61
CA PRO A 173 -14.40 14.21 8.47
C PRO A 173 -14.23 13.85 6.99
N PRO A 174 -13.08 13.35 6.55
CA PRO A 174 -12.91 12.94 5.16
C PRO A 174 -13.80 11.73 4.86
N MET A 175 -14.32 11.66 3.63
CA MET A 175 -14.90 10.43 3.13
C MET A 175 -13.79 9.38 3.06
N MET A 176 -14.07 8.21 3.64
CA MET A 176 -13.13 7.10 3.68
C MET A 176 -13.52 6.09 2.61
N GLU A 177 -12.54 5.68 1.81
CA GLU A 177 -12.69 4.60 0.85
C GLU A 177 -11.84 3.41 1.33
N GLU A 178 -12.41 2.22 1.26
CA GLU A 178 -11.66 1.01 1.55
C GLU A 178 -10.70 0.71 0.39
N ARG A 179 -9.40 0.87 0.64
CA ARG A 179 -8.34 0.60 -0.35
C ARG A 179 -7.48 -0.57 0.10
N GLY A 180 -7.90 -1.77 -0.30
CA GLY A 180 -7.22 -3.02 0.02
C GLY A 180 -7.30 -3.38 1.51
N LYS A 181 -7.52 -4.67 1.81
CA LYS A 181 -7.52 -5.24 3.17
C LYS A 181 -8.28 -4.45 4.26
N GLY A 182 -9.47 -3.90 4.00
CA GLY A 182 -10.19 -3.18 5.07
C GLY A 182 -9.56 -1.85 5.49
N LYS A 183 -8.49 -1.39 4.81
CA LYS A 183 -7.85 -0.13 5.19
C LYS A 183 -8.68 1.03 4.64
N LEU A 184 -9.36 1.70 5.55
CA LEU A 184 -10.00 2.98 5.29
C LEU A 184 -8.92 4.03 4.98
N VAL A 185 -8.97 4.56 3.77
CA VAL A 185 -8.08 5.63 3.32
C VAL A 185 -8.93 6.83 2.97
N ALA A 186 -8.60 7.98 3.55
CA ALA A 186 -9.21 9.24 3.18
C ALA A 186 -8.98 9.51 1.69
N LEU A 187 -10.05 9.87 0.97
CA LEU A 187 -9.99 10.26 -0.43
C LEU A 187 -9.27 11.60 -0.58
N LYS A 188 -7.97 11.58 -0.82
CA LYS A 188 -7.13 12.79 -0.94
C LYS A 188 -7.22 13.39 -2.35
N THR A 189 -7.28 14.71 -2.44
CA THR A 189 -7.28 15.47 -3.70
C THR A 189 -5.88 15.61 -4.33
N GLY A 190 -4.81 15.26 -3.60
CA GLY A 190 -3.43 15.38 -4.08
C GLY A 190 -2.73 16.69 -3.72
N MET A 191 -3.36 17.56 -2.92
CA MET A 191 -2.78 18.84 -2.49
C MET A 191 -1.67 18.75 -1.43
N GLY A 192 -1.11 17.56 -1.17
CA GLY A 192 -0.02 17.39 -0.21
C GLY A 192 -0.44 17.50 1.25
N SER A 193 -1.62 16.98 1.64
CA SER A 193 -2.15 17.08 3.01
C SER A 193 -1.18 16.59 4.09
N SER A 194 -0.39 15.55 3.80
CA SER A 194 0.59 15.01 4.75
C SER A 194 1.76 15.96 4.99
N ALA A 195 2.24 16.65 3.94
CA ALA A 195 3.31 17.63 4.07
C ALA A 195 2.82 18.88 4.81
N ALA A 196 1.62 19.38 4.48
CA ALA A 196 1.01 20.51 5.20
C ALA A 196 0.79 20.17 6.70
N LEU A 197 0.32 18.96 7.00
CA LEU A 197 0.20 18.45 8.37
C LEU A 197 1.56 18.46 9.10
N VAL A 198 2.58 17.79 8.55
CA VAL A 198 3.91 17.71 9.18
C VAL A 198 4.51 19.10 9.37
N THR A 199 4.45 19.96 8.35
CA THR A 199 4.97 21.32 8.44
C THR A 199 4.27 22.12 9.53
N SER A 200 2.93 22.12 9.58
CA SER A 200 2.19 22.86 10.60
C SER A 200 2.47 22.34 12.01
N LEU A 201 2.54 21.02 12.19
CA LEU A 201 2.79 20.37 13.48
C LEU A 201 4.20 20.67 13.98
N VAL A 202 5.21 20.45 13.14
CA VAL A 202 6.62 20.74 13.48
C VAL A 202 6.80 22.22 13.77
N ALA A 203 6.22 23.11 12.96
CA ALA A 203 6.28 24.54 13.18
C ALA A 203 5.64 24.97 14.51
N ALA A 204 4.46 24.42 14.84
CA ALA A 204 3.76 24.73 16.07
C ALA A 204 4.50 24.23 17.31
N LEU A 205 5.00 22.99 17.31
CA LEU A 205 5.82 22.45 18.40
C LEU A 205 7.11 23.25 18.56
N THR A 206 7.80 23.55 17.46
CA THR A 206 9.06 24.32 17.47
C THR A 206 8.85 25.71 18.06
N ALA A 207 7.84 26.46 17.62
CA ALA A 207 7.57 27.80 18.13
C ALA A 207 6.93 27.80 19.54
N PHE A 208 6.33 26.70 19.98
CA PHE A 208 5.84 26.52 21.35
C PHE A 208 6.99 26.28 22.34
N PHE A 209 7.88 25.34 22.03
CA PHE A 209 9.02 24.96 22.88
C PHE A 209 10.21 25.92 22.78
N LEU A 210 10.32 26.71 21.71
CA LEU A 210 11.32 27.75 21.52
C LEU A 210 10.65 29.12 21.32
N PRO A 211 10.29 29.83 22.40
CA PRO A 211 9.53 31.09 22.34
C PRO A 211 10.24 32.20 21.56
N THR A 212 11.56 32.11 21.40
CA THR A 212 12.43 33.01 20.63
C THR A 212 12.27 32.87 19.12
N ILE A 213 11.56 31.85 18.65
CA ILE A 213 11.28 31.62 17.22
C ILE A 213 10.11 32.50 16.76
N SER A 214 10.28 33.17 15.63
CA SER A 214 9.29 34.02 14.99
C SER A 214 9.21 33.71 13.49
N LEU A 215 8.27 32.83 13.15
CA LEU A 215 8.07 32.29 11.80
C LEU A 215 7.71 33.39 10.78
N ASP A 216 6.97 34.42 11.18
CA ASP A 216 6.54 35.50 10.28
C ASP A 216 7.60 36.60 10.07
N LYS A 217 8.65 36.64 10.90
CA LYS A 217 9.60 37.76 10.94
C LYS A 217 11.03 37.36 10.62
N ARG A 218 11.43 36.11 10.86
CA ARG A 218 12.81 35.65 10.69
C ARG A 218 12.87 34.51 9.70
N GLN A 219 13.44 34.78 8.54
CA GLN A 219 13.67 33.77 7.49
C GLN A 219 14.48 32.57 8.02
N GLU A 220 15.46 32.81 8.88
CA GLU A 220 16.29 31.73 9.46
C GLU A 220 15.48 30.75 10.33
N ASP A 221 14.44 31.25 11.01
CA ASP A 221 13.54 30.39 11.79
C ASP A 221 12.64 29.56 10.88
N LEU A 222 12.18 30.16 9.79
CA LEU A 222 11.38 29.47 8.79
C LEU A 222 12.21 28.40 8.07
N GLU A 223 13.49 28.66 7.80
CA GLU A 223 14.45 27.68 7.28
C GLU A 223 14.71 26.55 8.27
N LEU A 224 14.86 26.86 9.56
CA LEU A 224 15.01 25.85 10.60
C LEU A 224 13.79 24.91 10.67
N VAL A 225 12.58 25.49 10.67
CA VAL A 225 11.32 24.73 10.64
C VAL A 225 11.21 23.92 9.36
N HIS A 226 11.57 24.48 8.21
CA HIS A 226 11.60 23.76 6.95
C HIS A 226 12.49 22.53 7.03
N ASN A 227 13.73 22.69 7.50
CA ASN A 227 14.72 21.62 7.59
C ASN A 227 14.25 20.51 8.54
N LEU A 228 13.71 20.88 9.70
CA LEU A 228 13.17 19.92 10.66
C LEU A 228 11.94 19.20 10.11
N ALA A 229 10.97 19.93 9.55
CA ALA A 229 9.77 19.35 8.95
C ALA A 229 10.12 18.43 7.78
N GLN A 230 11.12 18.80 6.99
CA GLN A 230 11.57 17.99 5.86
C GLN A 230 12.24 16.70 6.33
N LEU A 231 13.07 16.77 7.37
CA LEU A 231 13.68 15.61 8.00
C LEU A 231 12.62 14.70 8.62
N SER A 232 11.67 15.25 9.38
CA SER A 232 10.55 14.49 9.98
C SER A 232 9.70 13.81 8.91
N HIS A 233 9.34 14.52 7.83
CA HIS A 233 8.58 13.96 6.72
C HIS A 233 9.34 12.83 6.01
N CYS A 234 10.66 12.97 5.82
CA CYS A 234 11.50 11.93 5.26
C CYS A 234 11.63 10.71 6.18
N TYR A 235 11.77 10.93 7.50
CA TYR A 235 11.83 9.90 8.52
C TYR A 235 10.58 9.03 8.48
N VAL A 236 9.42 9.69 8.60
CA VAL A 236 8.11 9.02 8.63
C VAL A 236 7.83 8.23 7.35
N GLN A 237 8.25 8.76 6.20
CA GLN A 237 8.05 8.09 4.91
C GLN A 237 9.13 7.06 4.58
N ARG A 238 10.20 6.98 5.37
CA ARG A 238 11.37 6.12 5.16
C ARG A 238 11.98 6.27 3.76
N LYS A 239 11.91 7.49 3.20
CA LYS A 239 12.39 7.83 1.84
C LYS A 239 12.64 9.32 1.72
N ILE A 240 13.55 9.73 0.82
CA ILE A 240 13.53 11.12 0.34
C ILE A 240 12.30 11.23 -0.57
N GLY A 241 11.26 11.90 -0.09
CA GLY A 241 10.16 12.35 -0.95
C GLY A 241 10.66 13.37 -1.97
N SER A 242 9.76 14.07 -2.64
CA SER A 242 10.16 15.11 -3.59
C SER A 242 10.73 16.38 -2.94
N GLY A 243 10.53 16.53 -1.63
CA GLY A 243 11.02 17.66 -0.82
C GLY A 243 10.29 18.98 -1.05
N PHE A 244 9.79 19.19 -2.27
CA PHE A 244 9.07 20.42 -2.61
C PHE A 244 7.74 20.56 -1.86
N ASP A 245 7.10 19.47 -1.43
CA ASP A 245 5.81 19.53 -0.71
C ASP A 245 5.96 20.30 0.60
N VAL A 246 6.92 19.89 1.42
CA VAL A 246 7.23 20.54 2.71
C VAL A 246 7.80 21.93 2.45
N SER A 247 8.62 22.08 1.42
CA SER A 247 9.17 23.38 1.04
C SER A 247 8.08 24.40 0.67
N ALA A 248 7.09 24.01 -0.15
CA ALA A 248 5.96 24.87 -0.50
C ALA A 248 5.04 25.14 0.70
N ALA A 249 4.90 24.16 1.60
CA ALA A 249 4.19 24.34 2.86
C ALA A 249 4.90 25.32 3.82
N CYS A 250 6.21 25.55 3.67
CA CYS A 250 6.97 26.54 4.45
C CYS A 250 7.04 27.91 3.76
N PHE A 251 7.45 27.94 2.48
CA PHE A 251 7.81 29.17 1.77
C PHE A 251 6.74 29.66 0.78
N GLY A 252 5.67 28.89 0.58
CA GLY A 252 4.60 29.22 -0.34
C GLY A 252 4.92 28.87 -1.79
N SER A 253 4.41 29.68 -2.71
CA SER A 253 4.59 29.50 -4.16
C SER A 253 6.04 29.77 -4.58
N GLN A 254 6.65 28.83 -5.29
CA GLN A 254 8.09 28.84 -5.54
C GLN A 254 8.50 27.99 -6.75
N SER A 255 9.67 28.29 -7.28
CA SER A 255 10.50 27.40 -8.09
C SER A 255 11.45 26.67 -7.15
N TYR A 256 11.43 25.33 -7.21
CA TYR A 256 12.13 24.47 -6.25
C TYR A 256 13.06 23.47 -6.95
N THR A 257 14.25 23.31 -6.39
CA THR A 257 15.20 22.23 -6.71
C THR A 257 15.45 21.36 -5.48
N ARG A 258 15.41 20.05 -5.64
CA ARG A 258 15.54 19.09 -4.53
C ARG A 258 16.91 19.16 -3.83
N PHE A 259 16.93 18.99 -2.51
CA PHE A 259 18.15 18.84 -1.71
C PHE A 259 18.82 17.46 -1.90
N PRO A 260 20.10 17.29 -1.53
CA PRO A 260 20.79 16.03 -1.76
C PRO A 260 20.28 14.89 -0.89
N ALA A 261 20.26 13.69 -1.46
CA ALA A 261 19.84 12.47 -0.76
C ALA A 261 20.67 12.16 0.50
N SER A 262 21.91 12.66 0.57
CA SER A 262 22.82 12.51 1.71
C SER A 262 22.29 13.07 3.02
N ILE A 263 21.23 13.88 2.99
CA ILE A 263 20.58 14.37 4.21
C ILE A 263 19.98 13.24 5.05
N LEU A 264 19.64 12.12 4.43
CA LEU A 264 19.17 10.94 5.14
C LEU A 264 20.28 10.20 5.90
N ASN A 265 21.56 10.55 5.70
CA ASN A 265 22.65 9.87 6.40
C ASN A 265 22.58 10.07 7.93
N VAL A 266 21.76 11.02 8.40
CA VAL A 266 21.42 11.20 9.81
C VAL A 266 20.65 10.00 10.37
N PHE A 267 19.91 9.29 9.53
CA PHE A 267 19.25 8.04 9.88
C PHE A 267 20.26 6.89 9.72
N THR A 268 20.91 6.50 10.81
CA THR A 268 21.87 5.38 10.82
C THR A 268 21.17 4.03 10.63
N SER A 269 21.91 2.97 10.28
CA SER A 269 21.38 1.61 10.08
C SER A 269 20.79 0.98 11.35
N GLU A 270 21.16 1.51 12.51
CA GLU A 270 20.45 1.33 13.77
C GLU A 270 19.53 2.55 13.89
N ASP A 271 18.21 2.40 13.84
CA ASP A 271 17.15 3.45 13.79
C ASP A 271 17.12 4.45 14.98
N ALA A 272 18.24 4.68 15.64
CA ALA A 272 18.46 5.52 16.80
C ALA A 272 18.77 6.99 16.43
N LEU A 273 17.73 7.81 16.29
CA LEU A 273 17.87 9.27 16.16
C LEU A 273 18.38 9.91 17.45
N THR A 274 19.58 10.49 17.46
CA THR A 274 20.02 11.34 18.60
C THR A 274 19.65 12.80 18.36
N SER A 275 19.27 13.51 19.43
CA SER A 275 18.94 14.93 19.38
C SER A 275 20.08 15.76 18.76
N ARG A 276 21.33 15.45 19.13
CA ARG A 276 22.52 16.16 18.62
C ARG A 276 22.70 16.00 17.11
N ASP A 277 22.50 14.80 16.57
CA ASP A 277 22.69 14.54 15.14
C ASP A 277 21.61 15.26 14.32
N ILE A 278 20.36 15.23 14.78
CA ILE A 278 19.27 15.99 14.16
C ILE A 278 19.57 17.48 14.21
N GLY A 279 19.92 18.02 15.39
CA GLY A 279 20.24 19.43 15.58
C GLY A 279 21.36 19.91 14.66
N SER A 280 22.43 19.10 14.55
CA SER A 280 23.57 19.37 13.66
C SER A 280 23.16 19.32 12.18
N CYS A 281 22.26 18.41 11.79
CA CYS A 281 21.75 18.35 10.43
C CYS A 281 20.88 19.55 10.05
N ILE A 282 19.87 19.87 10.87
CA ILE A 282 18.88 20.91 10.53
C ILE A 282 19.46 22.32 10.56
N THR A 283 20.61 22.51 11.22
CA THR A 283 21.33 23.79 11.26
C THR A 283 22.46 23.90 10.22
N ASN A 284 22.75 22.83 9.46
CA ASN A 284 23.82 22.81 8.47
C ASN A 284 23.42 23.55 7.18
N ARG A 285 23.75 24.85 7.10
CA ARG A 285 23.41 25.70 5.93
C ARG A 285 24.02 25.19 4.61
N ALA A 286 25.20 24.58 4.64
CA ALA A 286 25.85 24.08 3.42
C ALA A 286 25.13 22.85 2.85
N LEU A 287 24.58 22.00 3.73
CA LEU A 287 23.83 20.80 3.35
C LEU A 287 22.49 21.15 2.70
N TRP A 288 21.71 22.03 3.34
CA TRP A 288 20.38 22.41 2.87
C TRP A 288 20.44 23.41 1.71
N ASN A 289 21.32 24.41 1.80
CA ASN A 289 21.54 25.46 0.79
C ASN A 289 20.22 26.05 0.24
N THR A 290 19.26 26.30 1.14
CA THR A 290 17.86 26.64 0.82
C THR A 290 17.73 27.83 -0.11
N SER A 291 18.53 28.88 0.09
CA SER A 291 18.51 30.11 -0.72
C SER A 291 18.84 29.90 -2.20
N SER A 292 19.58 28.84 -2.56
CA SER A 292 19.87 28.49 -3.95
C SER A 292 18.82 27.57 -4.58
N ARG A 293 18.02 26.90 -3.74
CA ARG A 293 17.09 25.84 -4.13
C ARG A 293 15.64 26.32 -4.17
N VAL A 294 15.32 27.38 -3.43
CA VAL A 294 13.99 27.95 -3.30
C VAL A 294 13.99 29.37 -3.85
N ASN A 295 13.27 29.58 -4.95
CA ASN A 295 13.09 30.91 -5.54
C ASN A 295 11.60 31.28 -5.50
N PRO A 296 11.20 32.38 -4.85
CA PRO A 296 9.80 32.78 -4.77
C PRO A 296 9.16 32.95 -6.14
N PHE A 297 7.90 32.53 -6.26
CA PHE A 297 7.12 32.65 -7.48
C PHE A 297 5.71 33.15 -7.15
N ARG A 298 5.16 34.01 -8.00
CA ARG A 298 3.76 34.45 -7.90
C ARG A 298 3.08 34.44 -9.26
N LEU A 299 1.78 34.22 -9.25
CA LEU A 299 0.92 34.53 -10.39
C LEU A 299 0.58 36.03 -10.41
N PRO A 300 0.13 36.58 -11.57
CA PRO A 300 -0.46 37.92 -11.61
C PRO A 300 -1.72 38.00 -10.74
N ALA A 301 -2.06 39.20 -10.26
CA ALA A 301 -2.99 39.38 -9.13
C ALA A 301 -4.41 38.83 -9.36
N THR A 302 -4.86 38.73 -10.62
CA THR A 302 -6.20 38.26 -11.00
C THR A 302 -6.24 36.82 -11.48
N PHE A 303 -5.08 36.14 -11.53
CA PHE A 303 -5.00 34.76 -12.00
C PHE A 303 -5.32 33.80 -10.88
N HIS A 304 -6.27 32.91 -11.14
CA HIS A 304 -6.68 31.88 -10.21
C HIS A 304 -6.31 30.50 -10.77
N MET A 305 -5.66 29.70 -9.94
CA MET A 305 -5.53 28.27 -10.19
C MET A 305 -6.77 27.57 -9.63
N MET A 306 -7.44 26.77 -10.46
CA MET A 306 -8.54 25.93 -10.04
C MET A 306 -8.10 24.47 -10.13
N MET A 307 -8.28 23.73 -9.04
CA MET A 307 -8.02 22.30 -9.01
C MET A 307 -9.36 21.56 -9.13
N GLY A 308 -9.44 20.61 -10.06
CA GLY A 308 -10.58 19.70 -10.13
C GLY A 308 -10.52 18.68 -8.99
N ASP A 309 -11.67 18.37 -8.39
CA ASP A 309 -11.78 17.26 -7.45
C ASP A 309 -11.68 15.94 -8.22
N VAL A 310 -10.60 15.19 -7.99
CA VAL A 310 -10.29 13.96 -8.73
C VAL A 310 -10.93 12.70 -8.14
N SER A 311 -11.76 12.81 -7.09
CA SER A 311 -12.34 11.69 -6.30
C SER A 311 -11.32 10.73 -5.65
N SER A 312 -10.09 10.67 -6.18
CA SER A 312 -9.08 9.67 -5.88
C SER A 312 -7.76 10.08 -6.55
N GLY A 313 -6.68 10.31 -5.78
CA GLY A 313 -5.34 10.57 -6.34
C GLY A 313 -4.75 9.37 -7.11
N SER A 314 -3.81 9.63 -8.01
CA SER A 314 -3.15 8.60 -8.84
C SER A 314 -2.17 7.72 -8.05
N ALA A 315 -1.86 6.52 -8.57
CA ALA A 315 -0.86 5.61 -8.01
C ALA A 315 0.59 6.07 -8.33
N THR A 316 0.89 7.31 -7.96
CA THR A 316 2.13 8.05 -8.23
C THR A 316 3.41 7.20 -8.09
N VAL A 317 3.51 6.37 -7.06
CA VAL A 317 4.74 5.59 -6.79
C VAL A 317 5.02 4.56 -7.90
N SER A 318 3.98 3.93 -8.45
CA SER A 318 4.13 2.97 -9.55
C SER A 318 4.55 3.68 -10.83
N MET A 319 3.90 4.79 -11.14
CA MET A 319 4.18 5.62 -12.32
C MET A 319 5.63 6.11 -12.31
N VAL A 320 6.10 6.59 -11.16
CA VAL A 320 7.47 7.08 -10.99
C VAL A 320 8.50 5.97 -11.15
N ARG A 321 8.23 4.77 -10.64
CA ARG A 321 9.12 3.62 -10.82
C ARG A 321 9.29 3.29 -12.29
N GLN A 322 8.21 3.27 -13.06
CA GLN A 322 8.25 2.99 -14.51
C GLN A 322 9.04 4.07 -15.27
N VAL A 323 8.85 5.36 -14.94
CA VAL A 323 9.67 6.46 -15.51
C VAL A 323 11.15 6.28 -15.16
N LEU A 324 11.47 5.86 -13.93
CA LEU A 324 12.86 5.59 -13.52
C LEU A 324 13.46 4.35 -14.21
N THR A 325 12.65 3.33 -14.47
CA THR A 325 13.05 2.14 -15.25
C THR A 325 13.35 2.56 -16.69
N TRP A 326 12.46 3.32 -17.33
CA TRP A 326 12.68 3.88 -18.66
C TRP A 326 13.94 4.75 -18.73
N LYS A 327 14.19 5.58 -17.70
CA LYS A 327 15.44 6.37 -17.58
C LYS A 327 16.69 5.50 -17.61
N LYS A 328 16.64 4.31 -17.00
CA LYS A 328 17.77 3.36 -16.97
C LYS A 328 17.93 2.62 -18.29
N GLU A 329 16.83 2.24 -18.93
CA GLU A 329 16.83 1.45 -20.17
C GLU A 329 17.14 2.30 -21.41
N ASN A 330 16.73 3.57 -21.41
CA ASN A 330 16.83 4.47 -22.57
C ASN A 330 17.46 5.82 -22.18
N PRO A 331 18.74 5.87 -21.76
CA PRO A 331 19.34 7.06 -21.17
C PRO A 331 19.39 8.27 -22.13
N ASP A 332 19.74 8.06 -23.40
CA ASP A 332 19.85 9.16 -24.38
C ASP A 332 18.49 9.76 -24.74
N HIS A 333 17.47 8.91 -24.93
CA HIS A 333 16.11 9.39 -25.18
C HIS A 333 15.57 10.12 -23.96
N THR A 334 15.77 9.56 -22.77
CA THR A 334 15.34 10.18 -21.52
C THR A 334 16.00 11.52 -21.30
N LEU A 335 17.31 11.63 -21.52
CA LEU A 335 18.04 12.89 -21.39
C LEU A 335 17.48 13.96 -22.33
N ARG A 336 17.18 13.60 -23.60
CA ARG A 336 16.57 14.53 -24.56
C ARG A 336 15.21 15.02 -24.08
N VAL A 337 14.31 14.11 -23.69
CA VAL A 337 12.95 14.46 -23.24
C VAL A 337 12.98 15.29 -21.95
N MET A 338 13.75 14.86 -20.95
CA MET A 338 13.84 15.57 -19.67
C MET A 338 14.47 16.96 -19.81
N THR A 339 15.50 17.11 -20.66
CA THR A 339 16.13 18.41 -20.93
C THR A 339 15.18 19.34 -21.66
N ALA A 340 14.47 18.85 -22.69
CA ALA A 340 13.46 19.63 -23.38
C ALA A 340 12.32 20.04 -22.43
N LEU A 341 11.86 19.13 -21.57
CA LEU A 341 10.82 19.41 -20.59
C LEU A 341 11.28 20.47 -19.59
N HIS A 342 12.53 20.38 -19.11
CA HIS A 342 13.11 21.38 -18.22
C HIS A 342 13.17 22.77 -18.87
N GLU A 343 13.62 22.85 -20.13
CA GLU A 343 13.69 24.10 -20.88
C GLU A 343 12.31 24.77 -21.01
N GLN A 344 11.26 23.98 -21.30
CA GLN A 344 9.91 24.50 -21.39
C GLN A 344 9.35 24.92 -20.02
N ASN A 345 9.65 24.17 -18.96
CA ASN A 345 9.28 24.58 -17.59
C ASN A 345 9.91 25.92 -17.21
N LYS A 346 11.18 26.14 -17.57
CA LYS A 346 11.87 27.43 -17.37
C LYS A 346 11.25 28.55 -18.19
N LYS A 347 10.78 28.26 -19.41
CA LYS A 347 10.02 29.23 -20.21
C LYS A 347 8.72 29.60 -19.51
N VAL A 348 7.95 28.64 -19.01
CA VAL A 348 6.70 28.92 -18.25
C VAL A 348 6.98 29.83 -17.05
N GLU A 349 7.97 29.47 -16.22
CA GLU A 349 8.40 30.27 -15.05
C GLU A 349 8.77 31.72 -15.46
N GLN A 350 9.63 31.86 -16.46
CA GLN A 350 10.09 33.17 -16.94
C GLN A 350 8.94 34.00 -17.51
N ARG A 351 8.02 33.41 -18.27
CA ARG A 351 6.92 34.17 -18.89
C ARG A 351 5.87 34.63 -17.88
N PHE A 352 5.59 33.87 -16.84
CA PHE A 352 4.80 34.37 -15.72
C PHE A 352 5.53 35.52 -14.99
N ALA A 353 6.84 35.43 -14.81
CA ALA A 353 7.62 36.53 -14.23
C ALA A 353 7.60 37.79 -15.12
N ASP A 354 7.70 37.63 -16.44
CA ASP A 354 7.55 38.73 -17.40
C ASP A 354 6.15 39.37 -17.29
N LEU A 355 5.10 38.56 -17.16
CA LEU A 355 3.72 39.01 -17.02
C LEU A 355 3.50 39.81 -15.72
N CYS A 356 4.02 39.31 -14.60
CA CYS A 356 3.98 40.02 -13.31
C CYS A 356 4.72 41.37 -13.37
N LYS A 357 5.88 41.44 -14.05
CA LYS A 357 6.60 42.70 -14.25
C LYS A 357 5.82 43.69 -15.11
N LEU A 358 5.12 43.21 -16.14
CA LEU A 358 4.26 44.07 -16.96
C LEU A 358 3.09 44.61 -16.13
N GLU A 359 2.44 43.76 -15.34
CA GLU A 359 1.37 44.19 -14.42
C GLU A 359 1.86 45.28 -13.44
N ASP A 360 3.06 45.12 -12.89
CA ASP A 360 3.64 46.07 -11.91
C ASP A 360 4.09 47.40 -12.55
N THR A 361 4.38 47.41 -13.86
CA THR A 361 4.91 48.59 -14.56
C THR A 361 3.89 49.32 -15.44
N CYS A 362 2.75 48.68 -15.74
CA CYS A 362 1.68 49.28 -16.51
C CYS A 362 1.05 50.48 -15.79
N SER A 363 1.07 51.64 -16.44
CA SER A 363 0.48 52.88 -15.90
C SER A 363 -1.05 52.88 -15.89
N ALA A 364 -1.68 52.03 -16.70
CA ALA A 364 -3.12 51.79 -16.73
C ALA A 364 -3.40 50.33 -16.36
N PRO A 365 -4.42 50.03 -15.54
CA PRO A 365 -4.71 48.68 -15.13
C PRO A 365 -5.10 47.81 -16.34
N VAL A 366 -4.46 46.64 -16.47
CA VAL A 366 -4.78 45.66 -17.50
C VAL A 366 -6.24 45.24 -17.36
N ASN A 367 -6.98 45.22 -18.47
CA ASN A 367 -8.40 44.86 -18.44
C ASN A 367 -8.60 43.34 -18.44
N TRP A 368 -8.18 42.69 -17.36
CA TRP A 368 -8.28 41.25 -17.14
C TRP A 368 -9.71 40.72 -17.32
N LYS A 369 -10.73 41.52 -16.98
CA LYS A 369 -12.14 41.15 -17.15
C LYS A 369 -12.51 40.95 -18.60
N ILE A 370 -12.07 41.84 -19.50
CA ILE A 370 -12.33 41.68 -20.93
C ILE A 370 -11.60 40.44 -21.46
N MET A 371 -10.32 40.29 -21.13
CA MET A 371 -9.52 39.14 -21.58
C MET A 371 -10.10 37.80 -21.12
N ALA A 372 -10.63 37.73 -19.90
CA ALA A 372 -11.27 36.54 -19.35
C ALA A 372 -12.56 36.13 -20.08
N THR A 373 -13.20 37.03 -20.84
CA THR A 373 -14.42 36.73 -21.62
C THR A 373 -14.14 36.35 -23.07
N GLN A 374 -12.88 36.36 -23.49
CA GLN A 374 -12.49 36.15 -24.88
C GLN A 374 -11.74 34.84 -25.07
N SER A 375 -11.79 34.33 -26.30
CA SER A 375 -10.91 33.24 -26.74
C SER A 375 -9.48 33.75 -26.89
N ARG A 376 -8.51 32.83 -26.77
CA ARG A 376 -7.07 33.14 -26.72
C ARG A 376 -6.57 33.94 -27.94
N GLU A 377 -7.20 33.73 -29.11
CA GLU A 377 -6.83 34.39 -30.37
C GLU A 377 -7.07 35.90 -30.32
N LYS A 378 -7.98 36.38 -29.45
CA LYS A 378 -8.37 37.79 -29.33
C LYS A 378 -7.62 38.56 -28.25
N TRP A 379 -6.79 37.89 -27.44
CA TRP A 379 -6.07 38.57 -26.36
C TRP A 379 -5.11 39.65 -26.87
N SER A 380 -4.43 39.39 -28.00
CA SER A 380 -3.54 40.36 -28.65
C SER A 380 -4.29 41.55 -29.25
N ASP A 381 -5.57 41.39 -29.60
CA ASP A 381 -6.42 42.49 -30.07
C ASP A 381 -6.80 43.43 -28.92
N THR A 382 -6.96 42.87 -27.71
CA THR A 382 -7.28 43.63 -26.49
C THR A 382 -6.06 44.37 -25.95
N ASP A 383 -4.92 43.70 -25.90
CA ASP A 383 -3.63 44.30 -25.58
C ASP A 383 -2.52 43.48 -26.25
N ALA A 384 -1.84 44.09 -27.22
CA ALA A 384 -0.83 43.40 -28.01
C ALA A 384 0.35 42.88 -27.18
N THR A 385 0.72 43.59 -26.11
CA THR A 385 1.89 43.27 -25.28
C THR A 385 1.55 42.15 -24.31
N ILE A 386 0.46 42.30 -23.55
CA ILE A 386 -0.01 41.29 -22.60
C ILE A 386 -0.45 40.03 -23.36
N GLY A 387 -1.23 40.18 -24.44
CA GLY A 387 -1.70 39.08 -25.28
C GLY A 387 -0.55 38.24 -25.82
N ALA A 388 0.53 38.87 -26.30
CA ALA A 388 1.72 38.16 -26.75
C ALA A 388 2.40 37.34 -25.64
N VAL A 389 2.45 37.84 -24.40
CA VAL A 389 3.01 37.08 -23.27
C VAL A 389 2.09 35.91 -22.89
N LEU A 390 0.77 36.12 -22.84
CA LEU A 390 -0.20 35.05 -22.57
C LEU A 390 -0.11 33.92 -23.59
N LEU A 391 -0.04 34.24 -24.89
CA LEU A 391 0.13 33.24 -25.94
C LEU A 391 1.43 32.44 -25.79
N ARG A 392 2.54 33.10 -25.42
CA ARG A 392 3.82 32.41 -25.15
C ARG A 392 3.77 31.50 -23.92
N ILE A 393 3.04 31.89 -22.88
CA ILE A 393 2.80 31.00 -21.72
C ILE A 393 2.04 29.76 -22.18
N HIS A 394 0.97 29.97 -22.94
CA HIS A 394 0.14 28.89 -23.49
C HIS A 394 0.97 27.94 -24.37
N GLU A 395 1.75 28.46 -25.31
CA GLU A 395 2.62 27.66 -26.19
C GLU A 395 3.63 26.82 -25.40
N ALA A 396 4.32 27.43 -24.43
CA ALA A 396 5.28 26.72 -23.59
C ALA A 396 4.60 25.61 -22.78
N PHE A 397 3.43 25.88 -22.20
CA PHE A 397 2.66 24.91 -21.42
C PHE A 397 2.12 23.76 -22.28
N SER A 398 1.63 24.06 -23.49
CA SER A 398 1.21 23.05 -24.46
C SER A 398 2.38 22.14 -24.85
N ARG A 399 3.59 22.69 -25.03
CA ARG A 399 4.79 21.90 -25.28
C ARG A 399 5.20 21.04 -24.09
N VAL A 400 5.03 21.53 -22.85
CA VAL A 400 5.22 20.72 -21.63
C VAL A 400 4.30 19.50 -21.66
N ARG A 401 3.01 19.66 -22.00
CA ARG A 401 2.06 18.54 -22.09
C ARG A 401 2.43 17.53 -23.17
N GLU A 402 2.85 17.99 -24.35
CA GLU A 402 3.34 17.11 -25.41
C GLU A 402 4.51 16.24 -24.95
N LEU A 403 5.47 16.83 -24.26
CA LEU A 403 6.64 16.12 -23.72
C LEU A 403 6.27 15.18 -22.57
N LEU A 404 5.28 15.52 -21.74
CA LEU A 404 4.74 14.62 -20.71
C LEU A 404 4.02 13.42 -21.32
N ARG A 405 3.28 13.60 -22.42
CA ARG A 405 2.70 12.49 -23.19
C ARG A 405 3.76 11.63 -23.85
N GLU A 406 4.81 12.23 -24.43
CA GLU A 406 5.95 11.48 -24.96
C GLU A 406 6.64 10.65 -23.87
N MET A 407 6.90 11.24 -22.70
CA MET A 407 7.42 10.53 -21.53
C MET A 407 6.50 9.40 -21.10
N GLY A 408 5.19 9.63 -21.05
CA GLY A 408 4.20 8.63 -20.68
C GLY A 408 4.21 7.43 -21.63
N THR A 409 4.10 7.68 -22.93
CA THR A 409 4.17 6.64 -23.97
C THR A 409 5.49 5.88 -23.92
N SER A 410 6.62 6.58 -23.77
CA SER A 410 7.95 5.97 -23.77
C SER A 410 8.22 5.13 -22.51
N ALA A 411 7.66 5.54 -21.37
CA ALA A 411 7.80 4.83 -20.10
C ALA A 411 6.70 3.78 -19.84
N GLY A 412 5.69 3.67 -20.71
CA GLY A 412 4.52 2.80 -20.48
C GLY A 412 3.58 3.29 -19.37
N VAL A 413 3.58 4.59 -19.08
CA VAL A 413 2.86 5.22 -17.97
C VAL A 413 1.78 6.17 -18.48
N PRO A 414 0.53 6.08 -17.99
CA PRO A 414 -0.52 7.03 -18.37
C PRO A 414 -0.34 8.37 -17.63
N ILE A 415 0.68 9.15 -17.99
CA ILE A 415 0.95 10.48 -17.38
C ILE A 415 -0.14 11.48 -17.74
N GLU A 416 -0.51 11.54 -19.02
CA GLU A 416 -1.67 12.26 -19.54
C GLU A 416 -2.29 11.37 -20.63
N PRO A 417 -3.15 10.40 -20.25
CA PRO A 417 -3.82 9.51 -21.20
C PRO A 417 -4.86 10.27 -22.05
N PRO A 418 -5.34 9.70 -23.17
CA PRO A 418 -6.23 10.37 -24.12
C PRO A 418 -7.47 11.00 -23.49
N GLU A 419 -8.08 10.35 -22.51
CA GLU A 419 -9.29 10.83 -21.82
C GLU A 419 -8.99 12.11 -21.02
N GLN A 420 -7.82 12.19 -20.39
CA GLN A 420 -7.39 13.42 -19.70
C GLN A 420 -7.03 14.51 -20.71
N THR A 421 -6.38 14.16 -21.82
CA THR A 421 -6.11 15.12 -22.90
C THR A 421 -7.41 15.75 -23.41
N GLU A 422 -8.46 14.96 -23.64
CA GLU A 422 -9.77 15.45 -24.11
C GLU A 422 -10.39 16.46 -23.14
N ILE A 423 -10.40 16.15 -21.83
CA ILE A 423 -10.91 17.06 -20.79
C ILE A 423 -10.09 18.37 -20.76
N LEU A 424 -8.78 18.28 -20.87
CA LEU A 424 -7.89 19.45 -20.85
C LEU A 424 -8.07 20.33 -22.08
N GLU A 425 -8.24 19.75 -23.27
CA GLU A 425 -8.55 20.51 -24.49
C GLU A 425 -9.92 21.19 -24.40
N ALA A 426 -10.94 20.49 -23.88
CA ALA A 426 -12.25 21.08 -23.63
C ALA A 426 -12.17 22.25 -22.62
N THR A 427 -11.34 22.11 -21.59
CA THR A 427 -11.09 23.17 -20.59
C THR A 427 -10.38 24.37 -21.22
N LEU A 428 -9.37 24.14 -22.06
CA LEU A 428 -8.64 25.20 -22.79
C LEU A 428 -9.49 25.92 -23.84
N ALA A 429 -10.62 25.34 -24.27
CA ALA A 429 -11.57 25.99 -25.16
C ALA A 429 -12.46 27.02 -24.45
N ILE A 430 -12.53 26.97 -23.11
CA ILE A 430 -13.32 27.92 -22.31
C ILE A 430 -12.62 29.30 -22.35
N PRO A 431 -13.35 30.39 -22.69
CA PRO A 431 -12.80 31.74 -22.67
C PRO A 431 -12.12 32.09 -21.34
N GLY A 432 -10.98 32.77 -21.41
CA GLY A 432 -10.20 33.17 -20.24
C GLY A 432 -9.31 32.10 -19.61
N VAL A 433 -9.39 30.83 -20.03
CA VAL A 433 -8.46 29.79 -19.56
C VAL A 433 -7.11 29.92 -20.27
N LEU A 434 -6.05 30.20 -19.49
CA LEU A 434 -4.69 30.34 -20.03
C LEU A 434 -3.99 28.99 -20.23
N THR A 435 -4.02 28.15 -19.18
CA THR A 435 -3.38 26.83 -19.16
C THR A 435 -4.30 25.81 -18.48
N ALA A 436 -4.17 24.56 -18.87
CA ALA A 436 -4.78 23.41 -18.19
C ALA A 436 -3.80 22.24 -18.30
N GLY A 437 -3.64 21.45 -17.24
CA GLY A 437 -2.74 20.29 -17.24
C GLY A 437 -3.02 19.33 -16.09
N VAL A 438 -2.41 18.15 -16.16
CA VAL A 438 -2.44 17.16 -15.07
C VAL A 438 -1.31 17.48 -14.09
N PRO A 439 -1.60 17.81 -12.82
CA PRO A 439 -0.55 18.05 -11.83
C PRO A 439 0.18 16.73 -11.55
N GLY A 440 1.49 16.69 -11.80
CA GLY A 440 2.30 15.50 -11.55
C GLY A 440 2.76 15.44 -10.10
N ASP A 441 2.05 14.76 -9.21
CA ASP A 441 2.61 14.40 -7.90
C ASP A 441 3.53 13.20 -8.08
N VAL A 442 4.78 13.28 -7.61
CA VAL A 442 5.83 12.31 -7.89
C VAL A 442 6.56 11.94 -6.59
N MET A 443 6.29 10.73 -6.11
CA MET A 443 6.87 10.13 -4.92
C MET A 443 7.70 8.91 -5.32
N SER A 444 9.03 9.03 -5.33
CA SER A 444 9.92 7.88 -5.59
C SER A 444 10.14 7.06 -4.30
N LYS A 445 10.08 5.73 -4.39
CA LYS A 445 10.58 4.80 -3.36
C LYS A 445 12.00 4.38 -3.76
N ARG A 446 13.04 4.90 -3.10
CA ARG A 446 14.32 4.19 -2.95
C ARG A 446 14.34 3.58 -1.55
N ARG A 447 14.48 2.26 -1.43
CA ARG A 447 14.89 1.65 -0.15
C ARG A 447 16.31 2.14 0.14
N LEU A 448 16.56 2.50 1.39
CA LEU A 448 17.91 2.68 1.90
C LEU A 448 18.60 1.30 1.77
N HIS A 449 19.48 1.15 0.80
CA HIS A 449 20.50 0.12 0.81
C HIS A 449 21.83 0.89 0.90
N GLY A 450 22.42 0.86 2.10
CA GLY A 450 23.82 1.24 2.28
C GLY A 450 24.69 0.28 1.47
N GLY A 451 25.66 0.83 0.75
CA GLY A 451 26.46 0.11 -0.23
C GLY A 451 27.44 -0.93 0.34
N ASP A 452 27.68 -1.92 -0.51
CA ASP A 452 28.85 -2.76 -0.79
C ASP A 452 29.92 -3.10 0.28
N GLU A 453 30.19 -4.41 0.27
CA GLU A 453 31.43 -5.13 0.58
C GLU A 453 32.12 -4.91 1.95
N LYS A 454 31.94 -5.88 2.87
CA LYS A 454 33.08 -6.58 3.50
C LYS A 454 32.76 -8.05 3.81
N LYS A 455 33.57 -8.93 3.21
CA LYS A 455 33.76 -10.33 3.58
C LYS A 455 34.24 -10.44 5.04
N GLY A 456 33.64 -11.38 5.77
CA GLY A 456 34.25 -12.15 6.85
C GLY A 456 34.50 -11.42 8.18
N LEU A 457 33.75 -11.79 9.21
CA LEU A 457 34.30 -12.48 10.38
C LEU A 457 33.16 -12.97 11.27
N LYS A 458 33.15 -14.28 11.54
CA LYS A 458 32.38 -14.88 12.63
C LYS A 458 32.92 -14.34 13.95
N ALA A 459 32.04 -13.88 14.84
CA ALA A 459 32.33 -13.82 16.27
C ALA A 459 31.08 -14.22 17.06
N ASN A 460 31.14 -15.43 17.62
CA ASN A 460 30.27 -15.91 18.67
C ASN A 460 30.22 -14.89 19.82
N ARG A 461 29.03 -14.48 20.24
CA ARG A 461 28.73 -14.26 21.66
C ARG A 461 27.42 -14.93 22.01
N THR A 462 27.56 -15.86 22.94
CA THR A 462 26.55 -16.71 23.54
C THR A 462 25.76 -15.98 24.62
N HIS A 463 24.46 -16.28 24.64
CA HIS A 463 23.56 -16.49 25.78
C HIS A 463 22.63 -15.38 26.26
N ASN A 464 21.35 -15.78 26.18
CA ASN A 464 20.21 -15.56 27.07
C ASN A 464 19.43 -14.25 26.95
N GLU A 465 18.40 -14.28 26.10
CA GLU A 465 17.12 -13.66 26.41
C GLU A 465 15.98 -14.49 25.80
N ALA A 466 14.94 -14.72 26.60
CA ALA A 466 13.84 -15.61 26.31
C ALA A 466 13.00 -15.10 25.12
N VAL A 467 12.84 -15.92 24.09
CA VAL A 467 11.93 -15.68 22.98
C VAL A 467 10.49 -15.81 23.50
N ARG A 468 9.85 -14.68 23.77
CA ARG A 468 8.39 -14.58 23.87
C ARG A 468 7.87 -14.46 22.44
N LEU A 469 7.34 -15.56 21.92
CA LEU A 469 6.64 -15.62 20.63
C LEU A 469 5.45 -14.65 20.66
N GLU A 470 5.51 -13.59 19.85
CA GLU A 470 4.36 -12.71 19.60
C GLU A 470 3.27 -13.50 18.87
N ARG A 471 2.05 -13.46 19.44
CA ARG A 471 0.85 -14.08 18.92
C ARG A 471 0.19 -13.14 17.91
N ASP A 472 0.24 -13.49 16.62
CA ASP A 472 -0.61 -12.83 15.61
C ASP A 472 -2.10 -13.07 15.92
N GLN A 473 -2.92 -12.02 15.91
CA GLN A 473 -4.37 -12.11 16.03
C GLN A 473 -5.05 -12.30 14.66
N PRO A 474 -6.18 -13.05 14.59
CA PRO A 474 -6.91 -13.29 13.35
C PRO A 474 -7.60 -12.00 12.83
N LYS A 475 -7.55 -11.78 11.51
CA LYS A 475 -8.22 -10.68 10.80
C LYS A 475 -9.59 -11.15 10.29
N GLU A 476 -10.69 -10.59 10.79
CA GLU A 476 -12.05 -10.85 10.27
C GLU A 476 -12.33 -10.01 9.00
N PHE A 477 -12.88 -10.64 7.95
CA PHE A 477 -13.35 -9.94 6.74
C PHE A 477 -14.85 -9.65 6.85
N ALA A 478 -15.20 -8.38 7.07
CA ALA A 478 -16.58 -7.93 7.31
C ALA A 478 -17.50 -7.99 6.06
N ILE A 479 -16.97 -8.14 4.85
CA ILE A 479 -17.74 -8.00 3.60
C ILE A 479 -18.51 -9.29 3.21
N LEU A 480 -18.15 -10.45 3.76
CA LEU A 480 -18.77 -11.74 3.43
C LEU A 480 -19.19 -12.57 4.63
N GLY A 481 -18.93 -12.12 5.86
CA GLY A 481 -19.07 -12.96 7.05
C GLY A 481 -18.11 -14.17 7.07
N LEU A 482 -17.03 -14.15 6.26
CA LEU A 482 -15.99 -15.18 6.25
C LEU A 482 -14.94 -14.89 7.33
N ARG A 483 -14.51 -15.94 8.03
CA ARG A 483 -13.35 -15.89 8.95
C ARG A 483 -12.30 -16.84 8.43
N PHE A 484 -11.04 -16.44 8.34
CA PHE A 484 -10.00 -17.36 7.90
C PHE A 484 -8.68 -17.13 8.64
N ALA A 485 -7.85 -18.16 8.63
CA ALA A 485 -6.47 -18.10 9.12
C ALA A 485 -5.63 -19.16 8.40
N THR A 486 -4.33 -18.95 8.38
CA THR A 486 -3.35 -19.90 7.83
C THR A 486 -2.27 -20.16 8.86
N GLU A 487 -1.85 -21.42 8.98
CA GLU A 487 -0.69 -21.84 9.76
C GLU A 487 0.27 -22.59 8.84
N SER A 488 1.57 -22.30 8.94
CA SER A 488 2.61 -22.88 8.08
C SER A 488 3.91 -23.15 8.85
N TRP A 489 4.35 -24.41 8.90
CA TRP A 489 5.50 -24.88 9.65
C TRP A 489 6.49 -25.59 8.71
N ALA A 490 7.80 -25.41 8.94
CA ALA A 490 8.83 -26.14 8.20
C ALA A 490 8.79 -27.67 8.44
N GLY A 491 8.13 -28.12 9.51
CA GLY A 491 8.05 -29.54 9.87
C GLY A 491 9.43 -30.12 10.19
N MET A 492 9.74 -31.27 9.60
CA MET A 492 11.06 -31.92 9.74
C MET A 492 12.10 -31.44 8.70
N LYS A 493 11.71 -30.56 7.76
CA LYS A 493 12.64 -29.97 6.78
C LYS A 493 13.48 -28.86 7.39
N THR A 494 14.66 -28.61 6.80
CA THR A 494 15.59 -27.56 7.23
C THR A 494 15.11 -26.15 6.89
N THR A 495 14.20 -26.03 5.92
CA THR A 495 13.65 -24.78 5.38
C THR A 495 12.15 -24.95 5.10
N ASN A 496 11.37 -23.88 5.29
CA ASN A 496 9.98 -23.84 4.85
C ASN A 496 9.91 -23.32 3.41
N GLU A 497 9.57 -24.20 2.47
CA GLU A 497 9.46 -23.88 1.04
C GLU A 497 8.01 -23.54 0.66
N ASP A 498 7.03 -23.92 1.50
CA ASP A 498 5.62 -23.59 1.31
C ASP A 498 5.36 -22.08 1.43
N ARG A 499 4.46 -21.58 0.58
CA ARG A 499 4.00 -20.20 0.60
C ARG A 499 2.48 -20.15 0.49
N HIS A 500 1.86 -19.20 1.18
CA HIS A 500 0.42 -18.99 1.15
C HIS A 500 0.12 -17.50 1.01
N VAL A 501 -0.97 -17.18 0.31
CA VAL A 501 -1.37 -15.79 0.02
C VAL A 501 -2.83 -15.62 0.42
N THR A 502 -3.08 -14.87 1.49
CA THR A 502 -4.42 -14.51 1.94
C THR A 502 -4.62 -13.00 1.81
N SER A 503 -4.89 -12.55 0.59
CA SER A 503 -4.97 -11.14 0.20
C SER A 503 -3.78 -10.28 0.71
N VAL A 504 -2.79 -10.10 -0.17
CA VAL A 504 -1.76 -9.04 -0.22
C VAL A 504 -0.77 -8.98 0.96
N GLU A 505 0.00 -10.00 1.25
CA GLU A 505 1.25 -9.79 2.00
C GLU A 505 2.45 -9.80 1.05
N HIS A 506 3.64 -9.42 1.54
CA HIS A 506 4.86 -9.23 0.75
C HIS A 506 5.99 -9.87 1.57
N PHE A 507 6.74 -10.82 1.01
CA PHE A 507 7.86 -11.48 1.71
C PHE A 507 9.04 -11.74 0.76
N PRO A 508 10.27 -11.96 1.24
CA PRO A 508 11.44 -11.92 0.38
C PRO A 508 11.82 -13.27 -0.25
N ASP A 509 12.39 -13.12 -1.45
CA ASP A 509 13.27 -14.00 -2.22
C ASP A 509 12.69 -15.23 -2.96
N GLU A 510 12.93 -15.18 -4.27
CA GLU A 510 12.80 -16.18 -5.35
C GLU A 510 11.39 -16.61 -5.83
N LEU A 511 10.35 -16.66 -4.99
CA LEU A 511 8.95 -16.94 -5.42
C LEU A 511 8.01 -15.71 -5.48
N GLN A 512 8.46 -14.52 -5.05
CA GLN A 512 7.68 -13.26 -5.07
C GLN A 512 7.17 -12.89 -6.48
N VAL A 513 7.88 -13.32 -7.53
CA VAL A 513 7.45 -13.13 -8.91
C VAL A 513 6.16 -13.89 -9.20
N LEU A 514 5.99 -15.11 -8.66
CA LEU A 514 4.78 -15.91 -8.85
C LEU A 514 3.56 -15.21 -8.23
N GLU A 515 3.71 -14.70 -7.00
CA GLU A 515 2.68 -14.02 -6.22
C GLU A 515 2.28 -12.66 -6.82
N ASP A 516 3.25 -11.83 -7.19
CA ASP A 516 3.00 -10.52 -7.80
C ASP A 516 2.22 -10.67 -9.12
N GLN A 517 2.51 -11.73 -9.90
CA GLN A 517 1.87 -11.97 -11.18
C GLN A 517 0.45 -12.56 -11.04
N LEU A 518 0.24 -13.49 -10.10
CA LEU A 518 -1.10 -13.97 -9.73
C LEU A 518 -1.98 -12.82 -9.22
N THR A 519 -1.41 -11.90 -8.43
CA THR A 519 -2.10 -10.71 -7.93
C THR A 519 -2.52 -9.76 -9.06
N VAL A 520 -1.68 -9.55 -10.07
CA VAL A 520 -2.00 -8.74 -11.25
C VAL A 520 -3.13 -9.36 -12.08
N ALA A 521 -3.06 -10.67 -12.35
CA ALA A 521 -4.11 -11.38 -13.09
C ALA A 521 -5.47 -11.32 -12.35
N ILE A 522 -5.46 -11.51 -11.03
CA ILE A 522 -6.66 -11.38 -10.18
C ILE A 522 -7.23 -9.95 -10.24
N ALA A 523 -6.38 -8.92 -10.20
CA ALA A 523 -6.81 -7.52 -10.25
C ALA A 523 -7.41 -7.12 -11.62
N GLU A 524 -6.93 -7.70 -12.72
CA GLU A 524 -7.52 -7.51 -14.05
C GLU A 524 -8.91 -8.12 -14.14
N MET A 525 -9.08 -9.36 -13.69
CA MET A 525 -10.39 -10.02 -13.64
C MET A 525 -11.40 -9.27 -12.75
N GLN A 526 -10.95 -8.74 -11.61
CA GLN A 526 -11.79 -7.91 -10.73
C GLN A 526 -12.23 -6.59 -11.39
N ARG A 527 -11.42 -6.02 -12.29
CA ARG A 527 -11.74 -4.78 -13.01
C ARG A 527 -12.82 -5.01 -14.07
N GLU A 528 -12.76 -6.13 -14.79
CA GLU A 528 -13.77 -6.53 -15.76
C GLU A 528 -15.13 -6.79 -15.11
N VAL A 529 -15.14 -7.42 -13.93
CA VAL A 529 -16.37 -7.60 -13.11
C VAL A 529 -16.94 -6.24 -12.69
N LYS A 530 -16.11 -5.31 -12.21
CA LYS A 530 -16.53 -3.98 -11.74
C LYS A 530 -17.09 -3.07 -12.83
N GLN A 531 -16.65 -3.21 -14.09
CA GLN A 531 -17.16 -2.39 -15.20
C GLN A 531 -18.64 -2.67 -15.53
N ILE A 532 -19.19 -3.79 -15.07
CA ILE A 532 -20.55 -4.25 -15.40
C ILE A 532 -21.54 -3.90 -14.27
N ASP A 533 -21.05 -3.57 -13.07
CA ASP A 533 -21.82 -3.41 -11.82
C ASP A 533 -22.65 -2.10 -11.71
N ALA A 534 -22.98 -1.44 -12.82
CA ALA A 534 -23.49 -0.06 -12.84
C ALA A 534 -25.02 0.14 -12.68
N GLU A 535 -25.85 -0.90 -12.57
CA GLU A 535 -27.32 -0.74 -12.40
C GLU A 535 -27.92 -1.75 -11.39
N GLU A 536 -28.60 -1.22 -10.36
CA GLU A 536 -28.78 -1.86 -9.06
C GLU A 536 -29.97 -2.85 -8.96
N ILE A 537 -30.98 -2.77 -9.83
CA ILE A 537 -32.24 -3.52 -9.66
C ILE A 537 -32.31 -4.84 -10.46
N ILE A 538 -31.41 -5.04 -11.45
CA ILE A 538 -31.32 -6.27 -12.26
C ILE A 538 -30.44 -7.35 -11.58
N ARG A 539 -29.71 -6.97 -10.51
CA ARG A 539 -28.56 -7.67 -9.91
C ARG A 539 -28.75 -9.11 -9.43
N ARG A 540 -29.90 -9.53 -8.89
CA ARG A 540 -29.99 -10.88 -8.27
C ARG A 540 -30.20 -12.01 -9.27
N VAL A 541 -31.13 -11.83 -10.22
CA VAL A 541 -31.44 -12.86 -11.23
C VAL A 541 -30.43 -12.87 -12.37
N ASP A 542 -29.87 -11.71 -12.73
CA ASP A 542 -28.97 -11.60 -13.88
C ASP A 542 -27.52 -11.97 -13.55
N ARG A 543 -27.10 -11.91 -12.29
CA ARG A 543 -25.71 -12.22 -11.89
C ARG A 543 -25.38 -13.70 -11.95
N GLN A 544 -26.29 -14.59 -11.55
CA GLN A 544 -26.08 -16.03 -11.70
C GLN A 544 -26.08 -16.43 -13.19
N ASN A 545 -26.98 -15.84 -13.98
CA ASN A 545 -27.01 -16.00 -15.44
C ASN A 545 -25.76 -15.42 -16.11
N TRP A 546 -25.22 -14.30 -15.61
CA TRP A 546 -23.98 -13.70 -16.06
C TRP A 546 -22.78 -14.58 -15.70
N CYS A 547 -22.66 -15.05 -14.46
CA CYS A 547 -21.60 -15.99 -14.06
C CYS A 547 -21.63 -17.27 -14.90
N ASN A 548 -22.82 -17.73 -15.30
CA ASN A 548 -22.98 -18.85 -16.24
C ASN A 548 -22.54 -18.47 -17.67
N LYS A 549 -22.99 -17.31 -18.18
CA LYS A 549 -22.66 -16.79 -19.52
C LYS A 549 -21.16 -16.49 -19.68
N HIS A 550 -20.52 -16.05 -18.61
CA HIS A 550 -19.12 -15.64 -18.57
C HIS A 550 -18.19 -16.70 -17.96
N HIS A 551 -18.71 -17.88 -17.60
CA HIS A 551 -17.91 -18.99 -17.08
C HIS A 551 -16.69 -19.29 -17.95
N ASN A 552 -16.87 -19.37 -19.27
CA ASN A 552 -15.78 -19.60 -20.21
C ASN A 552 -14.75 -18.46 -20.26
N HIS A 553 -15.17 -17.22 -20.01
CA HIS A 553 -14.24 -16.09 -19.90
C HIS A 553 -13.39 -16.21 -18.63
N PHE A 554 -13.97 -16.62 -17.50
CA PHE A 554 -13.21 -16.90 -16.28
C PHE A 554 -12.22 -18.06 -16.46
N LEU A 555 -12.66 -19.17 -17.06
CA LEU A 555 -11.77 -20.29 -17.37
C LEU A 555 -10.58 -19.86 -18.23
N LYS A 556 -10.85 -19.07 -19.28
CA LYS A 556 -9.84 -18.52 -20.16
C LYS A 556 -8.89 -17.57 -19.41
N ALA A 557 -9.43 -16.68 -18.58
CA ALA A 557 -8.62 -15.73 -17.81
C ALA A 557 -7.71 -16.43 -16.78
N PHE A 558 -8.21 -17.45 -16.07
CA PHE A 558 -7.37 -18.26 -15.17
C PHE A 558 -6.28 -19.00 -15.94
N SER A 559 -6.61 -19.58 -17.10
CA SER A 559 -5.65 -20.32 -17.93
C SER A 559 -4.56 -19.40 -18.48
N GLU A 560 -4.93 -18.25 -19.06
CA GLU A 560 -3.97 -17.25 -19.55
C GLU A 560 -3.13 -16.65 -18.43
N GLY A 561 -3.72 -16.43 -17.25
CA GLY A 561 -2.99 -15.97 -16.07
C GLY A 561 -1.89 -16.95 -15.67
N PHE A 562 -2.23 -18.24 -15.58
CA PHE A 562 -1.28 -19.30 -15.25
C PHE A 562 -0.21 -19.48 -16.34
N GLU A 563 -0.58 -19.38 -17.63
CA GLU A 563 0.38 -19.41 -18.74
C GLU A 563 1.40 -18.25 -18.67
N ARG A 564 0.93 -17.02 -18.40
CA ARG A 564 1.79 -15.84 -18.26
C ARG A 564 2.75 -16.01 -17.08
N VAL A 565 2.26 -16.51 -15.96
CA VAL A 565 3.05 -16.79 -14.76
C VAL A 565 4.14 -17.82 -15.06
N ASP A 566 3.80 -18.95 -15.67
CA ASP A 566 4.77 -20.01 -16.00
C ASP A 566 5.82 -19.54 -17.01
N THR A 567 5.39 -18.82 -18.05
CA THR A 567 6.27 -18.28 -19.10
C THR A 567 7.31 -17.33 -18.50
N GLN A 568 6.88 -16.43 -17.61
CA GLN A 568 7.80 -15.50 -16.96
C GLN A 568 8.75 -16.22 -15.98
N LEU A 569 8.27 -17.24 -15.28
CA LEU A 569 9.09 -18.03 -14.37
C LEU A 569 10.16 -18.82 -15.14
N MET A 570 9.81 -19.42 -16.27
CA MET A 570 10.77 -20.10 -17.17
C MET A 570 11.82 -19.16 -17.78
N GLN A 571 11.52 -17.85 -17.95
CA GLN A 571 12.46 -16.85 -18.47
C GLN A 571 13.46 -16.35 -17.42
N LYS A 572 13.04 -16.26 -16.15
CA LYS A 572 13.79 -15.58 -15.09
C LYS A 572 14.44 -16.51 -14.07
N ASN A 573 14.14 -17.82 -14.07
CA ASN A 573 14.62 -18.74 -13.04
C ASN A 573 15.93 -19.48 -13.43
N PRO A 574 17.09 -19.19 -12.78
CA PRO A 574 18.33 -19.92 -12.98
C PRO A 574 18.40 -21.30 -12.30
N THR A 575 17.54 -21.61 -11.30
CA THR A 575 17.62 -22.86 -10.51
C THR A 575 16.91 -24.06 -11.14
N GLN A 576 15.98 -23.80 -12.09
CA GLN A 576 15.11 -24.79 -12.75
C GLN A 576 14.07 -25.49 -11.86
N ASP A 577 13.80 -24.96 -10.66
CA ASP A 577 12.82 -25.55 -9.72
C ASP A 577 11.38 -25.22 -10.10
N GLY A 578 10.43 -25.96 -9.51
CA GLY A 578 8.99 -25.84 -9.74
C GLY A 578 8.18 -25.67 -8.45
N SER A 579 6.87 -25.40 -8.61
CA SER A 579 5.95 -25.15 -7.50
C SER A 579 4.52 -25.52 -7.86
N THR A 580 3.78 -26.03 -6.88
CA THR A 580 2.32 -26.26 -6.97
C THR A 580 1.55 -25.00 -6.58
N ALA A 581 0.29 -24.90 -6.97
CA ALA A 581 -0.57 -23.76 -6.65
C ALA A 581 -2.03 -24.19 -6.49
N LEU A 582 -2.67 -23.70 -5.44
CA LEU A 582 -4.10 -23.87 -5.18
C LEU A 582 -4.71 -22.52 -4.79
N LEU A 583 -5.71 -22.07 -5.55
CA LEU A 583 -6.39 -20.80 -5.36
C LEU A 583 -7.90 -21.02 -5.18
N ILE A 584 -8.48 -20.30 -4.21
CA ILE A 584 -9.92 -20.15 -4.03
C ILE A 584 -10.32 -18.71 -4.34
N TRP A 585 -11.28 -18.52 -5.24
CA TRP A 585 -11.77 -17.20 -5.65
C TRP A 585 -13.29 -17.09 -5.45
N PHE A 586 -13.72 -16.34 -4.45
CA PHE A 586 -15.13 -16.13 -4.12
C PHE A 586 -15.80 -15.09 -5.04
N ILE A 587 -17.03 -15.39 -5.44
CA ILE A 587 -17.93 -14.52 -6.20
C ILE A 587 -19.02 -14.03 -5.24
N ALA A 588 -18.76 -12.90 -4.57
CA ALA A 588 -19.64 -12.31 -3.57
C ALA A 588 -20.69 -11.40 -4.19
N GLY A 589 -21.99 -11.56 -3.89
CA GLY A 589 -22.98 -10.49 -4.08
C GLY A 589 -22.91 -9.49 -2.92
N GLU A 590 -23.21 -8.21 -3.14
CA GLU A 590 -23.34 -7.25 -2.04
C GLU A 590 -24.52 -7.67 -1.15
N VAL A 591 -24.22 -7.95 0.12
CA VAL A 591 -25.21 -8.28 1.15
C VAL A 591 -25.56 -6.99 1.88
N GLU A 592 -26.83 -6.57 1.82
CA GLU A 592 -27.34 -5.48 2.64
C GLU A 592 -27.20 -5.84 4.13
N THR A 593 -26.41 -5.05 4.86
CA THR A 593 -26.37 -5.08 6.33
C THR A 593 -27.47 -4.17 6.86
N GLY A 594 -28.72 -4.64 6.77
CA GLY A 594 -29.87 -4.00 7.38
C GLY A 594 -29.83 -4.10 8.90
N THR A 595 -30.06 -2.98 9.58
CA THR A 595 -30.20 -2.91 11.04
C THR A 595 -31.59 -3.40 11.44
N GLY A 596 -31.64 -4.58 12.08
CA GLY A 596 -32.79 -5.02 12.88
C GLY A 596 -33.69 -6.08 12.23
N ALA A 597 -34.01 -7.07 13.07
CA ALA A 597 -34.94 -8.19 12.89
C ALA A 597 -34.46 -9.37 12.03
N GLU A 598 -34.88 -10.56 12.49
CA GLU A 598 -34.56 -11.89 12.01
C GLU A 598 -34.92 -12.10 10.52
N ASP A 599 -34.01 -11.76 9.60
CA ASP A 599 -34.14 -12.19 8.21
C ASP A 599 -33.10 -13.27 7.88
N LYS A 600 -33.62 -14.47 7.60
CA LYS A 600 -32.89 -15.62 7.07
C LYS A 600 -32.27 -15.25 5.71
N GLN A 601 -31.01 -14.83 5.70
CA GLN A 601 -30.20 -14.83 4.47
C GLN A 601 -29.74 -16.26 4.17
N SER A 602 -30.35 -16.85 3.14
CA SER A 602 -30.10 -18.19 2.61
C SER A 602 -28.68 -18.33 2.05
N ALA A 603 -27.99 -19.45 2.33
CA ALA A 603 -26.67 -19.75 1.78
C ALA A 603 -26.66 -19.91 0.24
N GLY A 604 -27.83 -19.86 -0.42
CA GLY A 604 -28.02 -20.13 -1.84
C GLY A 604 -27.40 -19.14 -2.84
N GLU A 605 -26.70 -18.08 -2.43
CA GLU A 605 -26.19 -17.04 -3.36
C GLU A 605 -24.65 -16.93 -3.45
N LEU A 606 -23.86 -17.57 -2.57
CA LEU A 606 -22.40 -17.51 -2.62
C LEU A 606 -21.80 -18.63 -3.48
N SER A 607 -20.97 -18.28 -4.46
CA SER A 607 -20.20 -19.26 -5.26
C SER A 607 -18.72 -18.93 -5.25
N PHE A 608 -17.87 -19.90 -5.54
CA PHE A 608 -16.42 -19.71 -5.64
C PHE A 608 -15.81 -20.64 -6.68
N TYR A 609 -14.63 -20.28 -7.18
CA TYR A 609 -13.81 -21.13 -8.03
C TYR A 609 -12.66 -21.74 -7.24
N THR A 610 -12.38 -23.02 -7.48
CA THR A 610 -11.09 -23.65 -7.18
C THR A 610 -10.25 -23.64 -8.44
N VAL A 611 -8.99 -23.26 -8.34
CA VAL A 611 -8.01 -23.26 -9.44
C VAL A 611 -6.77 -23.98 -8.94
N ASN A 612 -6.53 -25.21 -9.42
CA ASN A 612 -5.48 -26.09 -8.91
C ASN A 612 -4.43 -26.43 -9.98
N VAL A 613 -3.15 -26.42 -9.61
CA VAL A 613 -2.01 -26.95 -10.34
C VAL A 613 -1.09 -27.65 -9.34
N GLY A 614 -1.27 -28.97 -9.19
CA GLY A 614 -0.42 -29.81 -8.35
C GLY A 614 -1.24 -30.70 -7.46
N ASP A 615 -0.68 -31.07 -6.32
CA ASP A 615 -1.26 -31.97 -5.31
C ASP A 615 -1.57 -31.28 -3.98
N CYS A 616 -1.64 -29.94 -3.96
CA CYS A 616 -2.38 -29.24 -2.93
C CYS A 616 -3.88 -29.57 -3.04
N ARG A 617 -4.57 -29.71 -1.90
CA ARG A 617 -5.99 -30.10 -1.87
C ARG A 617 -6.85 -29.11 -1.11
N ALA A 618 -8.03 -28.82 -1.66
CA ALA A 618 -9.11 -28.09 -0.99
C ALA A 618 -10.23 -29.05 -0.58
N VAL A 619 -10.71 -28.95 0.65
CA VAL A 619 -11.80 -29.76 1.21
C VAL A 619 -12.84 -28.83 1.84
N VAL A 620 -14.14 -29.12 1.64
CA VAL A 620 -15.24 -28.46 2.36
C VAL A 620 -15.76 -29.38 3.46
N CYS A 621 -16.03 -28.82 4.64
CA CYS A 621 -16.84 -29.47 5.67
C CYS A 621 -18.32 -29.27 5.33
N ARG A 622 -18.97 -30.34 4.89
CA ARG A 622 -20.39 -30.37 4.53
C ARG A 622 -21.18 -31.20 5.52
N GLY A 623 -21.92 -30.52 6.40
CA GLY A 623 -22.73 -31.18 7.43
C GLY A 623 -21.93 -32.07 8.38
N GLY A 624 -20.63 -31.77 8.58
CA GLY A 624 -19.70 -32.56 9.40
C GLY A 624 -18.83 -33.55 8.62
N ARG A 625 -19.00 -33.67 7.30
CA ARG A 625 -18.20 -34.57 6.45
C ARG A 625 -17.19 -33.81 5.61
N GLY A 626 -15.98 -34.35 5.45
CA GLY A 626 -14.97 -33.83 4.53
C GLY A 626 -15.25 -34.21 3.08
N VAL A 627 -15.51 -33.22 2.23
CA VAL A 627 -15.74 -33.40 0.79
C VAL A 627 -14.60 -32.74 0.00
N PRO A 628 -13.78 -33.49 -0.74
CA PRO A 628 -12.72 -32.92 -1.55
C PRO A 628 -13.28 -32.12 -2.74
N LEU A 629 -12.77 -30.90 -2.93
CA LEU A 629 -13.16 -29.99 -4.01
C LEU A 629 -12.19 -30.04 -5.19
N THR A 630 -10.92 -30.36 -4.93
CA THR A 630 -9.89 -30.55 -5.95
C THR A 630 -9.44 -32.00 -6.01
N SER A 631 -8.85 -32.37 -7.14
CA SER A 631 -8.21 -33.68 -7.34
C SER A 631 -6.74 -33.46 -7.61
N ASP A 632 -5.89 -34.18 -6.88
CA ASP A 632 -4.44 -34.06 -6.99
C ASP A 632 -3.97 -34.45 -8.40
N HIS A 633 -3.05 -33.66 -8.94
CA HIS A 633 -2.39 -33.93 -10.21
C HIS A 633 -1.23 -34.91 -10.04
N LYS A 634 -1.56 -36.17 -9.69
CA LYS A 634 -0.57 -37.25 -9.59
C LYS A 634 -0.33 -37.91 -10.95
N PRO A 635 0.92 -38.32 -11.29
CA PRO A 635 1.26 -38.90 -12.59
C PRO A 635 0.49 -40.16 -12.98
N ASP A 636 -0.01 -40.92 -12.02
CA ASP A 636 -0.80 -42.15 -12.22
C ASP A 636 -2.31 -41.90 -12.32
N ARG A 637 -2.78 -40.66 -12.18
CA ARG A 637 -4.16 -40.30 -12.49
C ARG A 637 -4.42 -40.62 -13.97
N PRO A 638 -5.48 -41.37 -14.33
CA PRO A 638 -5.60 -41.95 -15.68
C PRO A 638 -5.50 -40.95 -16.84
N ASP A 639 -6.09 -39.76 -16.71
CA ASP A 639 -6.04 -38.68 -17.69
C ASP A 639 -4.65 -38.04 -17.78
N GLU A 640 -4.01 -37.80 -16.64
CA GLU A 640 -2.66 -37.23 -16.57
C GLU A 640 -1.61 -38.20 -17.10
N ARG A 641 -1.72 -39.48 -16.76
CA ARG A 641 -0.89 -40.55 -17.30
C ARG A 641 -0.98 -40.61 -18.82
N GLN A 642 -2.20 -40.60 -19.35
CA GLN A 642 -2.44 -40.59 -20.79
C GLN A 642 -1.83 -39.34 -21.45
N ARG A 643 -1.96 -38.16 -20.84
CA ARG A 643 -1.35 -36.91 -21.32
C ARG A 643 0.17 -37.02 -21.39
N ILE A 644 0.81 -37.52 -20.34
CA ILE A 644 2.26 -37.69 -20.23
C ILE A 644 2.77 -38.69 -21.28
N GLU A 645 2.15 -39.87 -21.36
CA GLU A 645 2.54 -40.93 -22.31
C GLU A 645 2.35 -40.48 -23.76
N LYS A 646 1.25 -39.77 -24.06
CA LYS A 646 1.01 -39.18 -25.40
C LYS A 646 2.04 -38.12 -25.77
N ALA A 647 2.55 -37.35 -24.81
CA ALA A 647 3.62 -36.39 -25.04
C ALA A 647 4.99 -37.07 -25.23
N GLY A 648 5.11 -38.39 -25.04
CA GLY A 648 6.36 -39.14 -25.17
C GLY A 648 7.14 -39.28 -23.86
N GLY A 649 6.51 -38.99 -22.72
CA GLY A 649 7.05 -39.27 -21.39
C GLY A 649 6.67 -40.67 -20.89
N PHE A 650 7.15 -41.01 -19.71
CA PHE A 650 6.83 -42.27 -19.04
C PHE A 650 6.42 -42.03 -17.58
N VAL A 651 5.47 -42.82 -17.08
CA VAL A 651 5.07 -42.82 -15.67
C VAL A 651 5.57 -44.08 -15.01
N GLY A 652 6.46 -43.92 -14.02
CA GLY A 652 7.07 -45.03 -13.28
C GLY A 652 6.96 -44.84 -11.78
N LYS A 653 7.06 -45.93 -11.02
CA LYS A 653 7.10 -45.87 -9.55
C LYS A 653 8.54 -45.90 -9.05
N LEU A 654 8.89 -44.99 -8.14
CA LEU A 654 10.13 -45.00 -7.39
C LEU A 654 9.80 -44.99 -5.90
N ALA A 655 10.24 -46.02 -5.18
CA ALA A 655 9.89 -46.24 -3.78
C ALA A 655 8.36 -46.16 -3.52
N GLY A 656 7.56 -46.76 -4.41
CA GLY A 656 6.09 -46.78 -4.31
C GLY A 656 5.39 -45.54 -4.86
N ILE A 657 6.08 -44.41 -5.03
CA ILE A 657 5.52 -43.13 -5.47
C ILE A 657 5.60 -43.01 -6.99
N SER A 658 4.47 -42.69 -7.63
CA SER A 658 4.35 -42.47 -9.07
C SER A 658 5.01 -41.16 -9.49
N ARG A 659 5.88 -41.20 -10.51
CA ARG A 659 6.69 -40.06 -10.97
C ARG A 659 6.69 -39.95 -12.49
N VAL A 660 6.80 -38.72 -12.99
CA VAL A 660 7.00 -38.38 -14.41
C VAL A 660 8.46 -38.53 -14.78
N TYR A 661 8.75 -39.23 -15.88
CA TYR A 661 10.08 -39.37 -16.47
C TYR A 661 10.12 -38.82 -17.89
N SER A 662 11.20 -38.11 -18.22
CA SER A 662 11.55 -37.84 -19.61
C SER A 662 12.13 -39.09 -20.29
N ALA A 663 12.10 -39.16 -21.62
CA ALA A 663 12.70 -40.27 -22.36
C ALA A 663 14.18 -40.51 -22.01
N ALA A 664 14.93 -39.43 -21.73
CA ALA A 664 16.30 -39.53 -21.23
C ALA A 664 16.37 -40.08 -19.79
N GLY A 665 15.44 -39.65 -18.92
CA GLY A 665 15.35 -40.12 -17.53
C GLY A 665 14.88 -41.56 -17.36
N ALA A 666 14.15 -42.10 -18.34
CA ALA A 666 13.69 -43.49 -18.41
C ALA A 666 14.74 -44.48 -18.95
N GLY A 667 15.98 -44.04 -19.19
CA GLY A 667 17.08 -44.89 -19.66
C GLY A 667 17.08 -45.19 -21.17
N LEU A 668 16.30 -44.44 -21.97
CA LEU A 668 16.21 -44.63 -23.43
C LEU A 668 17.16 -43.72 -24.24
N ALA A 669 17.92 -42.83 -23.58
CA ALA A 669 18.90 -41.95 -24.23
C ALA A 669 20.36 -42.38 -23.96
N LEU A 670 21.18 -42.40 -25.02
CA LEU A 670 22.59 -42.86 -25.01
C LEU A 670 23.61 -41.86 -24.42
N GLN A 671 23.19 -40.81 -23.72
CA GLN A 671 24.11 -39.85 -23.09
C GLN A 671 23.76 -39.60 -21.63
N GLN A 672 24.75 -39.79 -20.75
CA GLN A 672 24.64 -39.60 -19.31
C GLN A 672 24.43 -38.11 -18.97
N GLY A 673 23.23 -37.78 -18.51
CA GLY A 673 22.89 -36.54 -17.83
C GLY A 673 21.82 -36.84 -16.78
N SER A 674 21.83 -36.10 -15.66
CA SER A 674 21.00 -36.34 -14.47
C SER A 674 19.52 -36.53 -14.81
N SER A 675 18.96 -37.73 -14.59
CA SER A 675 17.54 -38.01 -14.76
C SER A 675 16.72 -37.15 -13.80
N LYS A 676 15.98 -36.17 -14.31
CA LYS A 676 15.00 -35.40 -13.54
C LYS A 676 13.65 -36.13 -13.58
N TYR A 677 13.03 -36.26 -12.42
CA TYR A 677 11.72 -36.91 -12.24
C TYR A 677 10.90 -36.12 -11.21
N LEU A 678 9.58 -36.09 -11.35
CA LEU A 678 8.69 -35.28 -10.50
C LEU A 678 7.48 -36.10 -10.06
N ALA A 679 7.03 -35.92 -8.81
CA ALA A 679 5.91 -36.65 -8.23
C ALA A 679 4.52 -36.03 -8.53
N VAL A 680 4.50 -34.90 -9.23
CA VAL A 680 3.29 -34.23 -9.74
C VAL A 680 3.31 -34.17 -11.26
N SER A 681 2.14 -34.24 -11.88
CA SER A 681 1.97 -34.13 -13.33
C SER A 681 1.74 -32.70 -13.81
N ARG A 682 1.38 -31.78 -12.89
CA ARG A 682 1.21 -30.35 -13.18
C ARG A 682 1.89 -29.49 -12.11
N ALA A 683 2.63 -28.49 -12.54
CA ALA A 683 3.38 -27.55 -11.71
C ALA A 683 3.76 -26.31 -12.52
N PHE A 684 4.02 -25.19 -11.84
CA PHE A 684 4.79 -24.09 -12.40
C PHE A 684 6.28 -24.45 -12.43
N GLY A 685 7.05 -23.90 -13.37
CA GLY A 685 8.49 -24.16 -13.45
C GLY A 685 8.82 -25.53 -14.03
N ASP A 686 9.75 -26.27 -13.43
CA ASP A 686 10.17 -27.61 -13.87
C ASP A 686 10.58 -27.68 -15.35
N ARG A 687 11.35 -26.69 -15.79
CA ARG A 687 11.69 -26.47 -17.22
C ARG A 687 12.20 -27.72 -17.93
N ALA A 688 12.97 -28.56 -17.24
CA ALA A 688 13.54 -29.79 -17.79
C ALA A 688 12.49 -30.86 -18.15
N LEU A 689 11.29 -30.79 -17.56
CA LEU A 689 10.15 -31.63 -17.88
C LEU A 689 9.11 -30.91 -18.74
N LYS A 690 9.40 -29.68 -19.18
CA LYS A 690 8.55 -28.89 -20.09
C LYS A 690 9.18 -28.63 -21.46
N VAL A 691 10.51 -28.63 -21.56
CA VAL A 691 11.28 -28.31 -22.76
C VAL A 691 12.29 -29.43 -23.05
N PRO A 692 12.35 -29.97 -24.29
CA PRO A 692 11.55 -29.61 -25.47
C PRO A 692 10.13 -30.17 -25.46
N THR A 693 9.81 -31.08 -24.53
CA THR A 693 8.55 -31.80 -24.49
C THR A 693 7.75 -31.44 -23.22
N PRO A 694 6.47 -31.05 -23.32
CA PRO A 694 5.66 -30.61 -22.19
C PRO A 694 5.10 -31.78 -21.37
N LEU A 695 5.98 -32.48 -20.65
CA LEU A 695 5.61 -33.62 -19.81
C LEU A 695 4.89 -33.17 -18.53
N VAL A 696 5.25 -32.02 -17.96
CA VAL A 696 4.54 -31.37 -16.84
C VAL A 696 3.72 -30.19 -17.37
N SER A 697 2.46 -30.07 -16.97
CA SER A 697 1.59 -28.96 -17.43
C SER A 697 1.53 -27.82 -16.41
N TYR A 698 1.44 -26.58 -16.87
CA TYR A 698 1.09 -25.42 -16.04
C TYR A 698 -0.41 -25.09 -16.09
N GLU A 699 -1.18 -25.84 -16.87
CA GLU A 699 -2.60 -25.58 -17.10
C GLU A 699 -3.45 -25.96 -15.87
N PRO A 700 -4.20 -25.01 -15.28
CA PRO A 700 -4.97 -25.27 -14.07
C PRO A 700 -6.22 -26.12 -14.33
N GLU A 701 -6.56 -26.96 -13.36
CA GLU A 701 -7.91 -27.52 -13.25
C GLU A 701 -8.79 -26.52 -12.50
N VAL A 702 -9.80 -25.99 -13.19
CA VAL A 702 -10.71 -24.95 -12.67
C VAL A 702 -12.11 -25.51 -12.49
N LYS A 703 -12.65 -25.43 -11.28
CA LYS A 703 -14.02 -25.86 -10.95
C LYS A 703 -14.75 -24.77 -10.20
N ARG A 704 -16.06 -24.64 -10.44
CA ARG A 704 -16.94 -23.69 -9.74
C ARG A 704 -17.85 -24.44 -8.79
N PHE A 705 -17.97 -23.95 -7.57
CA PHE A 705 -18.82 -24.50 -6.52
C PHE A 705 -19.80 -23.45 -6.02
N GLN A 706 -21.01 -23.89 -5.69
CA GLN A 706 -21.97 -23.11 -4.91
C GLN A 706 -21.82 -23.51 -3.45
N VAL A 707 -21.82 -22.55 -2.53
CA VAL A 707 -21.86 -22.83 -1.09
C VAL A 707 -23.24 -23.36 -0.74
N GLU A 708 -23.31 -24.52 -0.10
CA GLU A 708 -24.54 -25.15 0.34
C GLU A 708 -24.92 -24.74 1.78
N ASP A 709 -26.18 -24.97 2.14
CA ASP A 709 -26.71 -24.60 3.46
C ASP A 709 -26.02 -25.34 4.61
N ASP A 710 -25.50 -26.54 4.37
CA ASP A 710 -24.79 -27.38 5.33
C ASP A 710 -23.27 -27.25 5.25
N ASP A 711 -22.73 -26.49 4.30
CA ASP A 711 -21.29 -26.19 4.25
C ASP A 711 -20.90 -25.30 5.44
N LEU A 712 -19.87 -25.68 6.19
CA LEU A 712 -19.44 -24.97 7.39
C LEU A 712 -18.14 -24.20 7.17
N PHE A 713 -17.13 -24.84 6.60
CA PHE A 713 -15.83 -24.23 6.34
C PHE A 713 -15.08 -24.95 5.22
N LEU A 714 -14.08 -24.30 4.65
CA LEU A 714 -13.11 -24.85 3.71
C LEU A 714 -11.76 -25.03 4.40
N VAL A 715 -11.01 -26.03 3.97
CA VAL A 715 -9.60 -26.23 4.33
C VAL A 715 -8.80 -26.38 3.04
N LEU A 716 -7.74 -25.60 2.89
CA LEU A 716 -6.72 -25.78 1.86
C LEU A 716 -5.45 -26.27 2.55
N GLY A 717 -4.82 -27.31 2.02
CA GLY A 717 -3.55 -27.82 2.56
C GLY A 717 -2.57 -28.21 1.47
N CYS A 718 -1.27 -28.20 1.81
CA CYS A 718 -0.23 -28.85 1.03
C CYS A 718 -0.22 -30.38 1.26
N ASP A 719 0.54 -31.11 0.45
CA ASP A 719 0.75 -32.54 0.57
C ASP A 719 1.26 -32.96 1.95
N GLY A 720 2.08 -32.15 2.62
CA GLY A 720 2.51 -32.42 4.00
C GLY A 720 1.37 -32.60 5.01
N ILE A 721 0.18 -32.05 4.74
CA ILE A 721 -1.04 -32.33 5.50
C ILE A 721 -1.71 -33.62 4.99
N TRP A 722 -1.95 -33.70 3.68
CA TRP A 722 -2.79 -34.75 3.07
C TRP A 722 -2.10 -36.12 2.95
N ASP A 723 -0.78 -36.18 3.07
CA ASP A 723 -0.01 -37.42 3.08
C ASP A 723 -0.22 -38.22 4.38
N VAL A 724 -0.61 -37.55 5.47
CA VAL A 724 -0.76 -38.16 6.80
C VAL A 724 -2.16 -38.02 7.40
N LEU A 725 -2.97 -37.09 6.91
CA LEU A 725 -4.35 -36.87 7.36
C LEU A 725 -5.34 -37.03 6.20
N THR A 726 -6.41 -37.78 6.45
CA THR A 726 -7.55 -37.88 5.52
C THR A 726 -8.41 -36.62 5.52
N GLU A 727 -9.25 -36.45 4.50
CA GLU A 727 -10.21 -35.34 4.42
C GLU A 727 -11.13 -35.27 5.64
N GLN A 728 -11.57 -36.43 6.12
CA GLN A 728 -12.46 -36.52 7.26
C GLN A 728 -11.72 -36.18 8.57
N GLU A 729 -10.50 -36.69 8.77
CA GLU A 729 -9.70 -36.35 9.95
C GLU A 729 -9.43 -34.84 10.04
N VAL A 730 -9.10 -34.20 8.92
CA VAL A 730 -8.90 -32.74 8.88
C VAL A 730 -10.18 -31.98 9.27
N VAL A 731 -11.34 -32.42 8.81
CA VAL A 731 -12.64 -31.83 9.20
C VAL A 731 -12.92 -32.06 10.68
N ASP A 732 -12.71 -33.26 11.19
CA ASP A 732 -12.95 -33.61 12.60
C ASP A 732 -12.05 -32.81 13.54
N ILE A 733 -10.81 -32.52 13.14
CA ILE A 733 -9.87 -31.68 13.89
C ILE A 733 -10.31 -30.21 13.87
N ALA A 734 -10.76 -29.69 12.72
CA ALA A 734 -11.11 -28.29 12.57
C ALA A 734 -12.49 -27.92 13.15
N LEU A 735 -13.45 -28.84 13.13
CA LEU A 735 -14.85 -28.61 13.49
C LEU A 735 -15.06 -28.14 14.94
N PRO A 736 -14.37 -28.66 15.98
CA PRO A 736 -14.43 -28.14 17.35
C PRO A 736 -13.99 -26.67 17.47
N HIS A 737 -13.17 -26.20 16.53
CA HIS A 737 -12.61 -24.86 16.48
C HIS A 737 -13.39 -23.95 15.50
N PHE A 738 -14.65 -24.25 15.19
CA PHE A 738 -15.45 -23.51 14.20
C PHE A 738 -15.52 -21.99 14.41
N HIS A 739 -15.37 -21.51 15.65
CA HIS A 739 -15.42 -20.07 15.94
C HIS A 739 -14.04 -19.38 15.90
N ASP A 740 -12.97 -20.15 15.72
CA ASP A 740 -11.59 -19.69 15.70
C ASP A 740 -10.81 -20.41 14.57
N ALA A 741 -10.80 -19.79 13.38
CA ALA A 741 -10.10 -20.31 12.21
C ALA A 741 -8.60 -20.54 12.45
N LYS A 742 -7.98 -19.74 13.34
CA LYS A 742 -6.56 -19.89 13.68
C LYS A 742 -6.32 -21.13 14.52
N ALA A 743 -7.12 -21.32 15.56
CA ALA A 743 -7.06 -22.55 16.36
C ALA A 743 -7.32 -23.81 15.51
N ALA A 744 -8.24 -23.73 14.54
CA ALA A 744 -8.49 -24.82 13.60
C ALA A 744 -7.26 -25.13 12.73
N ALA A 745 -6.64 -24.11 12.11
CA ALA A 745 -5.45 -24.29 11.27
C ALA A 745 -4.26 -24.83 12.07
N ASP A 746 -4.04 -24.32 13.29
CA ASP A 746 -2.97 -24.77 14.18
C ASP A 746 -3.16 -26.22 14.63
N ALA A 747 -4.40 -26.62 14.93
CA ALA A 747 -4.73 -27.99 15.29
C ALA A 747 -4.45 -28.96 14.12
N ILE A 748 -4.77 -28.59 12.88
CA ILE A 748 -4.49 -29.41 11.69
C ILE A 748 -2.98 -29.60 11.50
N VAL A 749 -2.20 -28.52 11.54
CA VAL A 749 -0.74 -28.58 11.36
C VAL A 749 -0.09 -29.42 12.46
N LYS A 750 -0.51 -29.26 13.72
CA LYS A 750 -0.02 -30.06 14.85
C LYS A 750 -0.35 -31.54 14.72
N ALA A 751 -1.56 -31.87 14.28
CA ALA A 751 -1.96 -33.27 14.07
C ALA A 751 -1.13 -33.93 12.95
N ALA A 752 -0.88 -33.23 11.84
CA ALA A 752 -0.03 -33.72 10.77
C ALA A 752 1.42 -33.94 11.25
N TYR A 753 1.96 -33.01 12.03
CA TYR A 753 3.28 -33.15 12.64
C TYR A 753 3.35 -34.35 13.59
N GLN A 754 2.34 -34.55 14.43
CA GLN A 754 2.26 -35.68 15.38
C GLN A 754 2.13 -37.04 14.68
N LYS A 755 1.55 -37.08 13.48
CA LYS A 755 1.56 -38.26 12.61
C LYS A 755 2.87 -38.46 11.82
N ASN A 756 3.93 -37.73 12.20
CA ASN A 756 5.26 -37.81 11.62
C ASN A 756 5.33 -37.41 10.14
N SER A 757 4.55 -36.42 9.70
CA SER A 757 4.75 -35.84 8.38
C SER A 757 6.17 -35.29 8.24
N ALA A 758 6.83 -35.65 7.14
CA ALA A 758 8.23 -35.31 6.86
C ALA A 758 8.37 -34.09 5.95
N ASP A 759 7.26 -33.49 5.51
CA ASP A 759 7.24 -32.32 4.62
C ASP A 759 6.99 -31.00 5.38
N ASN A 760 7.00 -29.88 4.65
CA ASN A 760 6.44 -28.61 5.08
C ASN A 760 4.94 -28.75 5.27
N LEU A 761 4.40 -28.07 6.29
CA LEU A 761 3.03 -28.24 6.74
C LEU A 761 2.32 -26.92 6.66
N THR A 762 1.39 -26.77 5.72
CA THR A 762 0.61 -25.55 5.54
C THR A 762 -0.87 -25.86 5.43
N ALA A 763 -1.68 -25.23 6.28
CA ALA A 763 -3.14 -25.35 6.27
C ALA A 763 -3.80 -23.96 6.38
N THR A 764 -4.74 -23.66 5.48
CA THR A 764 -5.61 -22.48 5.53
C THR A 764 -7.05 -22.90 5.77
N VAL A 765 -7.69 -22.36 6.80
CA VAL A 765 -9.09 -22.63 7.14
C VAL A 765 -9.94 -21.40 6.85
N VAL A 766 -11.06 -21.57 6.15
CA VAL A 766 -12.03 -20.51 5.80
C VAL A 766 -13.43 -20.88 6.30
N GLN A 767 -13.89 -20.24 7.37
CA GLN A 767 -15.16 -20.50 8.04
C GLN A 767 -16.29 -19.58 7.54
N PHE A 768 -17.47 -20.16 7.33
CA PHE A 768 -18.70 -19.45 6.99
C PHE A 768 -19.36 -18.91 8.27
N GLY A 769 -19.01 -17.69 8.67
CA GLY A 769 -19.35 -17.10 9.97
C GLY A 769 -20.84 -16.83 10.22
N TRP A 770 -21.71 -17.04 9.22
CA TRP A 770 -23.16 -16.91 9.32
C TRP A 770 -23.88 -18.19 9.75
N LYS A 771 -23.16 -19.29 10.03
CA LYS A 771 -23.78 -20.57 10.42
C LYS A 771 -24.27 -20.55 11.87
N SER A 772 -25.46 -21.10 12.10
CA SER A 772 -26.11 -21.12 13.41
C SER A 772 -25.50 -22.14 14.37
N LYS A 773 -25.64 -21.91 15.68
CA LYS A 773 -25.21 -22.87 16.73
C LYS A 773 -25.82 -24.26 16.55
N ALA A 774 -27.07 -24.34 16.07
CA ALA A 774 -27.75 -25.61 15.84
C ALA A 774 -27.11 -26.41 14.68
N GLN A 775 -26.74 -25.74 13.58
CA GLN A 775 -26.05 -26.38 12.45
C GLN A 775 -24.67 -26.92 12.85
N ILE A 776 -23.93 -26.16 13.67
CA ILE A 776 -22.62 -26.56 14.19
C ILE A 776 -22.77 -27.78 15.12
N GLN A 777 -23.71 -27.74 16.07
CA GLN A 777 -23.96 -28.86 16.99
C GLN A 777 -24.39 -30.14 16.25
N GLN A 778 -25.23 -30.00 15.21
CA GLN A 778 -25.65 -31.14 14.38
C GLN A 778 -24.48 -31.76 13.61
N ALA A 779 -23.57 -30.93 13.09
CA ALA A 779 -22.37 -31.41 12.40
C ALA A 779 -21.39 -32.10 13.35
N VAL A 780 -21.19 -31.57 14.56
CA VAL A 780 -20.35 -32.19 15.60
C VAL A 780 -20.93 -33.56 16.00
N ALA A 781 -22.25 -33.65 16.19
CA ALA A 781 -22.92 -34.91 16.50
C ALA A 781 -22.75 -35.95 15.37
N LYS A 782 -22.88 -35.53 14.10
CA LYS A 782 -22.71 -36.40 12.93
C LYS A 782 -21.27 -36.91 12.75
N SER A 783 -20.28 -36.02 12.85
CA SER A 783 -18.84 -36.36 12.82
C SER A 783 -18.48 -37.38 13.92
N THR A 784 -19.07 -37.24 15.12
CA THR A 784 -18.84 -38.19 16.23
C THR A 784 -19.49 -39.57 15.96
N THR A 785 -20.65 -39.64 15.32
CA THR A 785 -21.28 -40.92 14.92
C THR A 785 -20.59 -41.61 13.75
N ASP A 786 -20.08 -40.86 12.77
CA ASP A 786 -19.40 -41.44 11.59
C ASP A 786 -17.97 -41.92 11.97
N SER A 787 -17.26 -41.23 12.87
CA SER A 787 -15.98 -41.71 13.41
C SER A 787 -16.10 -42.97 14.27
N LEU A 788 -17.24 -43.17 14.96
CA LEU A 788 -17.57 -44.42 15.67
C LEU A 788 -18.04 -45.53 14.73
N ALA A 789 -18.62 -45.21 13.57
CA ALA A 789 -19.03 -46.20 12.57
C ALA A 789 -17.86 -46.72 11.71
N ASN A 790 -16.80 -45.91 11.54
CA ASN A 790 -15.61 -46.25 10.73
C ASN A 790 -14.50 -46.99 11.51
N THR A 791 -14.79 -47.44 12.75
CA THR A 791 -13.87 -48.27 13.57
C THR A 791 -14.28 -49.74 13.62
N GLY A 792 -15.25 -50.16 12.79
CA GLY A 792 -15.61 -51.56 12.60
C GLY A 792 -15.21 -52.02 11.20
N GLU A 793 -14.41 -53.10 11.15
CA GLU A 793 -13.95 -53.83 9.95
C GLU A 793 -12.75 -53.12 9.27
N GLU A 794 -11.53 -53.65 9.21
CA GLU A 794 -11.08 -55.02 9.01
C GLU A 794 -9.85 -55.34 9.90
N GLU A 795 -9.97 -56.40 10.71
CA GLU A 795 -8.82 -57.16 11.20
C GLU A 795 -8.26 -57.96 10.01
N GLU A 796 -7.07 -57.60 9.50
CA GLU A 796 -6.19 -58.58 8.86
C GLU A 796 -4.83 -58.60 9.55
N GLU A 797 -4.56 -59.77 10.10
CA GLU A 797 -3.41 -60.22 10.85
C GLU A 797 -2.23 -60.53 9.90
N ILE A 798 -0.99 -60.55 10.47
CA ILE A 798 0.25 -61.19 9.94
C ILE A 798 1.13 -60.28 9.03
N ASP A 799 2.47 -60.14 9.13
CA ASP A 799 3.56 -60.84 9.85
C ASP A 799 4.73 -59.87 10.13
N MET A 800 5.42 -60.08 11.24
CA MET A 800 6.68 -59.44 11.61
C MET A 800 7.89 -60.13 10.94
N PHE A 801 8.08 -60.15 9.62
CA PHE A 801 9.40 -60.49 9.03
C PHE A 801 9.47 -60.07 7.56
N ASN A 802 9.99 -58.86 7.29
CA ASN A 802 11.06 -58.59 6.32
C ASN A 802 11.22 -57.07 6.10
N VAL A 803 12.50 -56.69 5.99
CA VAL A 803 13.09 -55.35 5.94
C VAL A 803 12.48 -54.42 4.90
#